data_AF-A0A3P3XFY8-F1
#
_entry.id   AF-A0A3P3XFY8-F1
#
_cell.length_a   1.000
_cell.length_b   1.000
_cell.length_c   1.000
_cell.angle_alpha   90.00
_cell.angle_beta   90.00
_cell.angle_gamma   90.00
#
_symmetry.space_group_name_H-M   'P 1'
#
loop_
_entity.id
_entity.type
_entity.pdbx_description
1 polymer ?
#
loop_
_entity_poly.entity_id
_entity_poly.type
_entity_poly.pdbx_seq_one_letter_code
_entity_poly.pdbx_strand_id
1 'polypeptide(L)'
;MAYIKKLLTDNFLYYASYVIMDRAIPELDDGLKPVQRRILHSLFEMDDGKFHKVANVVGHCMKYHPHGDASIASALVYLANRGMFIETQGNFGNPITGDEASAPRYIECRCTQFAKEIFYRPKITRYVDSYDGRNKEPVVFPAKIPVVLMLGAEGIAVGMSTKILPHNPVEVLKAEIACLQGKPFALLPDFPTGGIVDCSEYAEGTGKVRVRALLDTSDPKKIVIKEIPFGSTTESLIASIEEATRLGHLKIASISDFTTDKVEIEIKLARGVYAQDIVDALYAFTECERSISCNCLVIRDEKPTLTTVSEIVRYHAGKLLNLLRQELELERDELRAEIFARTLERIFIEERIYKSIESKRTSDSVIKAVIDGFKPFSKELKQAIGTEDVEHLLKIPIRRISLYDIERAQNEMEKIQQQLSEIDKHLNNLVEFAIDVLKTYIKMLEANWPRRTKIKTYKKIEARAVARHDIALRYDAEAGYVGTEVSGEKVLEVSAYDKILVLRKNGIYTVLPLPDRIFVGQELLWIAIANKELLSEQPITMIYKLLPDKGAYIKRTIIDSWLTGKDYSLVPENAEIIGFSTEKEFSFQLEYKPKPRIKKIKEIFNASRYPLRGKQAQGIKLTDREIANFIIIPSSIGKSNSLEPENLLPINLCMSQNKEKQNTGTEDNSLIQIDDSRRESRKKQAKEQSPSQKSSLKEKRNQTIQSKKEQPAIISVKRAKSKKMTTKMIEKNPSESQSIQQNEAKVSQLELGFSTSVPKNSSESKEQTRTDNAASHSRGLLEAALKKHKNDR
;
A
#
# COMPACT_ATOMS: atom_id res chain seq x y z
N MET A 1 39.12 18.46 -14.08
CA MET A 1 38.23 17.28 -14.11
C MET A 1 38.41 16.33 -12.93
N ALA A 2 39.53 15.59 -12.79
CA ALA A 2 39.66 14.53 -11.78
C ALA A 2 39.29 14.94 -10.34
N TYR A 3 39.77 16.10 -9.86
CA TYR A 3 39.40 16.65 -8.55
C TYR A 3 37.89 16.86 -8.38
N ILE A 4 37.21 17.44 -9.38
CA ILE A 4 35.76 17.66 -9.36
C ILE A 4 35.00 16.33 -9.36
N LYS A 5 35.46 15.34 -10.14
CA LYS A 5 34.86 13.99 -10.14
C LYS A 5 34.96 13.36 -8.74
N LYS A 6 36.15 13.39 -8.12
CA LYS A 6 36.33 12.90 -6.75
C LYS A 6 35.43 13.64 -5.76
N LEU A 7 35.46 14.97 -5.77
CA LEU A 7 34.65 15.80 -4.87
C LEU A 7 33.15 15.51 -5.00
N LEU A 8 32.63 15.30 -6.21
CA LEU A 8 31.23 14.92 -6.43
C LEU A 8 30.94 13.50 -5.96
N THR A 9 31.81 12.51 -6.26
CA THR A 9 31.65 11.12 -5.81
C THR A 9 31.68 11.02 -4.29
N ASP A 10 32.65 11.65 -3.63
CA ASP A 10 32.83 11.59 -2.18
C ASP A 10 31.61 12.22 -1.47
N ASN A 11 31.20 13.44 -1.83
CA ASN A 11 30.03 14.10 -1.24
C ASN A 11 28.72 13.37 -1.51
N PHE A 12 28.54 12.83 -2.73
CA PHE A 12 27.36 12.02 -3.05
C PHE A 12 27.31 10.73 -2.23
N LEU A 13 28.45 10.07 -2.01
CA LEU A 13 28.53 8.83 -1.23
C LEU A 13 28.25 9.09 0.26
N TYR A 14 28.78 10.17 0.85
CA TYR A 14 28.41 10.59 2.21
C TYR A 14 26.91 10.89 2.33
N TYR A 15 26.34 11.68 1.40
CA TYR A 15 24.91 11.99 1.41
C TYR A 15 24.04 10.74 1.23
N ALA A 16 24.39 9.85 0.31
CA ALA A 16 23.66 8.61 0.07
C ALA A 16 23.69 7.69 1.28
N SER A 17 24.86 7.49 1.89
CA SER A 17 25.03 6.70 3.12
C SER A 17 24.14 7.25 4.24
N TYR A 18 24.21 8.56 4.52
CA TYR A 18 23.39 9.22 5.52
C TYR A 18 21.87 9.11 5.24
N VAL A 19 21.43 9.24 3.99
CA VAL A 19 20.00 9.08 3.65
C VAL A 19 19.51 7.63 3.79
N ILE A 20 20.35 6.65 3.45
CA ILE A 20 20.06 5.21 3.62
C ILE A 20 19.92 4.87 5.11
N MET A 21 20.92 5.24 5.90
CA MET A 21 21.08 4.86 7.31
C MET A 21 20.24 5.71 8.27
N ASP A 22 20.39 7.03 8.24
CA ASP A 22 19.89 7.93 9.28
C ASP A 22 18.47 8.47 9.02
N ARG A 23 17.79 8.01 7.94
CA ARG A 23 16.49 8.58 7.53
C ARG A 23 15.51 7.59 6.90
N ALA A 24 15.90 6.84 5.88
CA ALA A 24 14.92 6.18 5.00
C ALA A 24 14.45 4.82 5.51
N ILE A 25 15.35 3.98 6.01
CA ILE A 25 15.12 2.55 6.31
C ILE A 25 15.05 2.37 7.85
N PRO A 26 14.19 1.47 8.38
CA PRO A 26 14.20 1.14 9.80
C PRO A 26 15.39 0.23 10.15
N GLU A 27 15.86 0.31 11.39
CA GLU A 27 16.81 -0.68 11.92
C GLU A 27 16.07 -2.00 12.21
N LEU A 28 16.70 -3.14 11.92
CA LEU A 28 16.19 -4.45 12.33
C LEU A 28 16.05 -4.54 13.85
N ASP A 29 16.99 -3.95 14.58
CA ASP A 29 17.18 -4.16 16.00
C ASP A 29 16.02 -3.64 16.87
N ASP A 30 15.42 -2.50 16.51
CA ASP A 30 14.22 -1.95 17.18
C ASP A 30 13.02 -1.69 16.28
N GLY A 31 13.16 -1.89 14.97
CA GLY A 31 12.12 -1.67 13.97
C GLY A 31 11.77 -0.20 13.72
N LEU A 32 12.54 0.74 14.27
CA LEU A 32 12.27 2.17 14.19
C LEU A 32 13.21 2.85 13.19
N LYS A 33 12.72 3.97 12.62
CA LYS A 33 13.57 4.99 11.99
C LYS A 33 14.15 5.92 13.07
N PRO A 34 15.32 6.55 12.85
CA PRO A 34 15.94 7.43 13.85
C PRO A 34 15.05 8.56 14.39
N VAL A 35 14.17 9.15 13.57
CA VAL A 35 13.19 10.15 14.05
C VAL A 35 12.17 9.55 15.03
N GLN A 36 11.69 8.33 14.80
CA GLN A 36 10.76 7.62 15.69
C GLN A 36 11.45 7.21 17.00
N ARG A 37 12.71 6.75 16.90
CA ARG A 37 13.57 6.43 18.05
C ARG A 37 13.77 7.65 18.96
N ARG A 38 14.10 8.81 18.37
CA ARG A 38 14.29 10.09 19.10
C ARG A 38 13.00 10.64 19.71
N ILE A 39 11.84 10.42 19.07
CA ILE A 39 10.52 10.73 19.63
C ILE A 39 10.23 9.88 20.87
N LEU A 40 10.42 8.56 20.79
CA LEU A 40 10.21 7.67 21.95
C LEU A 40 11.21 7.95 23.07
N HIS A 41 12.49 8.20 22.75
CA HIS A 41 13.50 8.62 23.74
C HIS A 41 13.08 9.90 24.47
N SER A 42 12.61 10.91 23.73
CA SER A 42 12.10 12.16 24.32
C SER A 42 10.86 11.94 25.19
N LEU A 43 9.97 11.01 24.83
CA LEU A 43 8.81 10.64 25.65
C LEU A 43 9.21 9.87 26.91
N PHE A 44 10.27 9.06 26.88
CA PHE A 44 10.78 8.37 28.07
C PHE A 44 11.54 9.32 29.02
N GLU A 45 12.26 10.32 28.51
CA GLU A 45 12.93 11.34 29.33
C GLU A 45 11.95 12.35 29.95
N MET A 46 10.77 12.55 29.37
CA MET A 46 9.74 13.48 29.86
C MET A 46 8.66 12.83 30.74
N ASP A 47 8.58 11.49 30.78
CA ASP A 47 7.49 10.73 31.38
C ASP A 47 7.28 11.04 32.88
N ASP A 48 6.15 11.68 33.19
CA ASP A 48 5.64 11.86 34.56
C ASP A 48 4.28 11.16 34.77
N GLY A 49 3.95 10.23 33.86
CA GLY A 49 2.68 9.50 33.77
C GLY A 49 1.49 10.31 33.23
N LYS A 50 1.63 11.62 33.03
CA LYS A 50 0.56 12.50 32.51
C LYS A 50 0.69 12.67 30.99
N PHE A 51 -0.28 13.37 30.42
CA PHE A 51 -0.26 13.80 29.03
C PHE A 51 0.61 15.06 28.86
N HIS A 52 1.44 15.09 27.82
CA HIS A 52 2.24 16.25 27.44
C HIS A 52 1.74 16.83 26.11
N LYS A 53 1.72 18.16 25.98
CA LYS A 53 1.47 18.84 24.70
C LYS A 53 2.47 18.35 23.65
N VAL A 54 2.00 17.97 22.46
CA VAL A 54 2.87 17.46 21.38
C VAL A 54 3.94 18.49 20.99
N ALA A 55 3.61 19.79 21.04
CA ALA A 55 4.58 20.88 20.85
C ALA A 55 5.78 20.81 21.82
N ASN A 56 5.57 20.40 23.08
CA ASN A 56 6.65 20.25 24.06
C ASN A 56 7.53 19.04 23.73
N VAL A 57 6.92 17.91 23.35
CA VAL A 57 7.63 16.68 22.96
C VAL A 57 8.45 16.90 21.68
N VAL A 58 7.88 17.62 20.71
CA VAL A 58 8.58 18.04 19.48
C VAL A 58 9.76 18.96 19.80
N GLY A 59 9.55 20.00 20.61
CA GLY A 59 10.62 20.91 21.04
C GLY A 59 11.72 20.23 21.86
N HIS A 60 11.38 19.18 22.63
CA HIS A 60 12.36 18.34 23.33
C HIS A 60 13.15 17.46 22.35
N CYS A 61 12.46 16.82 21.41
CA CYS A 61 13.07 15.96 20.39
C CYS A 61 14.01 16.73 19.45
N MET A 62 13.85 18.05 19.30
CA MET A 62 14.82 18.90 18.57
C MET A 62 16.24 18.89 19.19
N LYS A 63 16.43 18.52 20.47
CA LYS A 63 17.76 18.22 21.06
C LYS A 63 18.50 17.09 20.33
N TYR A 64 17.76 16.23 19.65
CA TYR A 64 18.23 15.01 19.00
C TYR A 64 18.02 15.05 17.47
N HIS A 65 17.00 15.76 16.98
CA HIS A 65 16.60 15.76 15.57
C HIS A 65 16.59 17.18 14.95
N PRO A 66 17.72 17.68 14.43
CA PRO A 66 17.87 19.06 13.95
C PRO A 66 17.32 19.29 12.53
N HIS A 67 16.14 18.75 12.21
CA HIS A 67 15.55 18.76 10.86
C HIS A 67 14.15 19.39 10.76
N GLY A 68 13.76 20.16 11.79
CA GLY A 68 12.53 20.95 11.81
C GLY A 68 11.37 20.26 12.52
N ASP A 69 10.60 21.06 13.26
CA ASP A 69 9.48 20.64 14.10
C ASP A 69 8.40 19.88 13.33
N ALA A 70 8.05 20.33 12.12
CA ALA A 70 7.05 19.69 11.26
C ALA A 70 7.39 18.22 10.91
N SER A 71 8.68 17.89 10.75
CA SER A 71 9.14 16.52 10.46
C SER A 71 8.98 15.59 11.66
N ILE A 72 9.18 16.12 12.87
CA ILE A 72 9.02 15.40 14.13
C ILE A 72 7.53 15.25 14.46
N ALA A 73 6.74 16.31 14.29
CA ALA A 73 5.30 16.31 14.55
C ALA A 73 4.55 15.29 13.68
N SER A 74 4.83 15.26 12.37
CA SER A 74 4.24 14.29 11.45
C SER A 74 4.67 12.85 11.74
N ALA A 75 5.95 12.62 12.07
CA ALA A 75 6.43 11.30 12.49
C ALA A 75 5.81 10.83 13.83
N LEU A 76 5.58 11.76 14.77
CA LEU A 76 4.91 11.48 16.05
C LEU A 76 3.44 11.13 15.82
N VAL A 77 2.72 11.92 15.02
CA VAL A 77 1.32 11.64 14.64
C VAL A 77 1.20 10.28 13.95
N TYR A 78 2.08 9.95 13.00
CA TYR A 78 2.10 8.63 12.35
C TYR A 78 2.28 7.48 13.37
N LEU A 79 3.19 7.63 14.34
CA LEU A 79 3.45 6.62 15.36
C LEU A 79 2.31 6.53 16.40
N ALA A 80 1.66 7.65 16.69
CA ALA A 80 0.54 7.75 17.62
C ALA A 80 -0.77 7.18 17.04
N ASN A 81 -1.05 7.40 15.75
CA ASN A 81 -2.18 6.78 15.04
C ASN A 81 -2.03 5.26 14.85
N ARG A 82 -0.95 4.65 15.36
CA ARG A 82 -0.81 3.19 15.53
C ARG A 82 -1.28 2.70 16.90
N GLY A 83 -1.63 3.57 17.86
CA GLY A 83 -2.31 3.23 19.11
C GLY A 83 -1.61 2.24 20.06
N MET A 84 -0.32 1.95 19.84
CA MET A 84 0.40 0.86 20.52
C MET A 84 1.42 1.38 21.53
N PHE A 85 2.22 2.36 21.13
CA PHE A 85 3.34 2.89 21.93
C PHE A 85 3.10 4.30 22.48
N ILE A 86 2.14 5.02 21.91
CA ILE A 86 1.78 6.39 22.28
C ILE A 86 0.26 6.43 22.45
N GLU A 87 -0.19 6.99 23.57
CA GLU A 87 -1.59 7.27 23.88
C GLU A 87 -1.89 8.74 23.55
N THR A 88 -3.08 9.02 23.01
CA THR A 88 -3.43 10.28 22.35
C THR A 88 -4.64 10.97 22.97
N GLN A 89 -4.57 12.30 23.11
CA GLN A 89 -5.69 13.14 23.50
C GLN A 89 -5.84 14.34 22.55
N GLY A 90 -7.05 14.50 21.98
CA GLY A 90 -7.35 15.47 20.91
C GLY A 90 -7.35 14.83 19.51
N ASN A 91 -7.55 15.65 18.47
CA ASN A 91 -7.65 15.17 17.08
C ASN A 91 -6.26 14.98 16.44
N PHE A 92 -5.80 13.74 16.33
CA PHE A 92 -4.57 13.32 15.64
C PHE A 92 -4.74 13.07 14.13
N GLY A 93 -5.85 13.53 13.54
CA GLY A 93 -6.21 13.25 12.15
C GLY A 93 -6.78 11.84 12.00
N ASN A 94 -7.13 11.46 10.77
CA ASN A 94 -7.68 10.14 10.47
C ASN A 94 -7.02 9.56 9.22
N PRO A 95 -6.19 8.50 9.34
CA PRO A 95 -5.48 7.91 8.21
C PRO A 95 -6.37 7.13 7.24
N ILE A 96 -7.69 7.06 7.48
CA ILE A 96 -8.68 6.40 6.64
C ILE A 96 -9.35 7.41 5.69
N THR A 97 -9.73 8.58 6.17
CA THR A 97 -10.30 9.68 5.36
C THR A 97 -9.22 10.49 4.65
N GLY A 98 -8.11 10.76 5.35
CA GLY A 98 -7.06 11.69 4.92
C GLY A 98 -6.91 12.91 5.83
N ASP A 99 -7.82 13.11 6.80
CA ASP A 99 -7.85 14.29 7.68
C ASP A 99 -6.50 14.55 8.38
N GLU A 100 -5.99 15.77 8.24
CA GLU A 100 -4.77 16.21 8.94
C GLU A 100 -4.97 16.30 10.46
N ALA A 101 -3.87 16.09 11.20
CA ALA A 101 -3.85 16.27 12.64
C ALA A 101 -3.99 17.74 13.05
N SER A 102 -4.71 18.00 14.14
CA SER A 102 -4.74 19.33 14.75
C SER A 102 -3.35 19.76 15.20
N ALA A 103 -3.02 21.03 15.01
CA ALA A 103 -1.68 21.55 15.26
C ALA A 103 -1.11 21.18 16.66
N PRO A 104 0.19 20.87 16.81
CA PRO A 104 0.81 20.32 18.04
C PRO A 104 0.58 21.06 19.37
N ARG A 105 0.05 22.29 19.33
CA ARG A 105 -0.36 23.09 20.49
C ARG A 105 -1.72 22.68 21.10
N TYR A 106 -2.57 21.98 20.34
CA TYR A 106 -3.88 21.54 20.79
C TYR A 106 -3.86 20.09 21.29
N ILE A 107 -3.21 19.20 20.53
CA ILE A 107 -3.08 17.77 20.85
C ILE A 107 -2.05 17.46 21.95
N GLU A 108 -2.29 16.36 22.65
CA GLU A 108 -1.47 15.85 23.76
C GLU A 108 -1.21 14.34 23.60
N CYS A 109 -0.08 13.88 24.13
CA CYS A 109 0.31 12.47 24.10
C CYS A 109 1.14 12.05 25.32
N ARG A 110 1.20 10.74 25.57
CA ARG A 110 2.14 10.10 26.51
C ARG A 110 2.58 8.73 25.98
N CYS A 111 3.68 8.17 26.48
CA CYS A 111 4.06 6.79 26.14
C CYS A 111 3.19 5.78 26.91
N THR A 112 2.85 4.65 26.28
CA THR A 112 2.09 3.56 26.94
C THR A 112 3.01 2.75 27.86
N GLN A 113 2.46 2.07 28.88
CA GLN A 113 3.25 1.12 29.68
C GLN A 113 3.88 0.02 28.79
N PHE A 114 3.18 -0.38 27.72
CA PHE A 114 3.70 -1.32 26.74
C PHE A 114 4.98 -0.80 26.06
N ALA A 115 5.05 0.48 25.67
CA ALA A 115 6.28 1.06 25.13
C ALA A 115 7.46 0.99 26.12
N LYS A 116 7.19 1.21 27.41
CA LYS A 116 8.21 1.13 28.47
C LYS A 116 8.74 -0.29 28.63
N GLU A 117 7.87 -1.31 28.60
CA GLU A 117 8.32 -2.71 28.68
C GLU A 117 9.12 -3.18 27.47
N ILE A 118 8.76 -2.70 26.28
CA ILE A 118 9.40 -3.13 25.03
C ILE A 118 10.75 -2.44 24.79
N PHE A 119 10.88 -1.14 25.11
CA PHE A 119 12.06 -0.34 24.72
C PHE A 119 12.90 0.20 25.89
N TYR A 120 12.33 0.46 27.06
CA TYR A 120 12.99 1.24 28.10
C TYR A 120 13.77 0.36 29.09
N ARG A 121 15.07 0.19 28.81
CA ARG A 121 16.04 -0.49 29.70
C ARG A 121 17.39 0.27 29.73
N PRO A 122 17.46 1.47 30.35
CA PRO A 122 18.61 2.38 30.21
C PRO A 122 19.96 1.82 30.71
N LYS A 123 19.97 0.79 31.57
CA LYS A 123 21.19 0.12 32.04
C LYS A 123 21.88 -0.76 30.97
N ILE A 124 21.14 -1.25 29.96
CA ILE A 124 21.67 -2.10 28.88
C ILE A 124 21.68 -1.39 27.51
N THR A 125 20.91 -0.30 27.34
CA THR A 125 20.87 0.50 26.12
C THR A 125 22.24 1.16 25.84
N ARG A 126 22.76 0.99 24.62
CA ARG A 126 23.96 1.71 24.16
C ARG A 126 23.60 3.14 23.76
N TYR A 127 24.15 4.11 24.48
CA TYR A 127 24.03 5.54 24.18
C TYR A 127 25.24 6.09 23.43
N VAL A 128 25.00 7.12 22.62
CA VAL A 128 26.00 8.02 22.01
C VAL A 128 25.64 9.47 22.33
N ASP A 129 26.59 10.38 22.21
CA ASP A 129 26.34 11.81 22.44
C ASP A 129 25.49 12.42 21.30
N SER A 130 24.67 13.42 21.63
CA SER A 130 23.83 14.13 20.65
C SER A 130 24.67 14.89 19.61
N TYR A 131 24.03 15.32 18.51
CA TYR A 131 24.70 16.09 17.45
C TYR A 131 25.36 17.40 17.93
N ASP A 132 24.97 17.93 19.10
CA ASP A 132 25.55 19.10 19.76
C ASP A 132 26.44 18.77 20.96
N GLY A 133 26.64 17.49 21.28
CA GLY A 133 27.47 17.00 22.38
C GLY A 133 26.94 17.29 23.79
N ARG A 134 25.68 17.72 23.95
CA ARG A 134 25.11 18.12 25.26
C ARG A 134 24.22 17.09 25.94
N ASN A 135 23.64 16.17 25.17
CA ASN A 135 22.71 15.16 25.64
C ASN A 135 23.21 13.78 25.16
N LYS A 136 22.53 12.70 25.54
CA LYS A 136 22.81 11.35 25.04
C LYS A 136 21.57 10.73 24.43
N GLU A 137 21.73 10.06 23.29
CA GLU A 137 20.65 9.37 22.59
C GLU A 137 20.97 7.88 22.39
N PRO A 138 19.95 7.00 22.39
CA PRO A 138 20.14 5.57 22.16
C PRO A 138 20.48 5.31 20.69
N VAL A 139 21.53 4.52 20.43
CA VAL A 139 21.86 4.08 19.05
C VAL A 139 20.69 3.26 18.49
N VAL A 140 20.23 2.30 19.29
CA VAL A 140 19.05 1.44 19.10
C VAL A 140 18.43 1.18 20.46
N PHE A 141 17.13 0.91 20.51
CA PHE A 141 16.52 0.36 21.73
C PHE A 141 16.75 -1.17 21.83
N PRO A 142 16.83 -1.72 23.05
CA PRO A 142 16.80 -3.16 23.29
C PRO A 142 15.38 -3.71 23.11
N ALA A 143 14.81 -3.57 21.90
CA ALA A 143 13.44 -3.97 21.61
C ALA A 143 13.24 -5.48 21.77
N LYS A 144 12.30 -5.86 22.64
CA LYS A 144 12.02 -7.26 23.00
C LYS A 144 11.20 -8.04 21.97
N ILE A 145 10.65 -7.38 20.96
CA ILE A 145 9.70 -7.94 19.99
C ILE A 145 9.97 -7.38 18.59
N PRO A 146 9.56 -8.05 17.49
CA PRO A 146 9.77 -7.58 16.11
C PRO A 146 8.81 -6.44 15.71
N VAL A 147 9.03 -5.25 16.28
CA VAL A 147 8.23 -4.02 16.08
C VAL A 147 8.04 -3.66 14.60
N VAL A 148 9.06 -3.90 13.76
CA VAL A 148 9.01 -3.59 12.32
C VAL A 148 7.87 -4.33 11.60
N LEU A 149 7.53 -5.54 12.03
CA LEU A 149 6.43 -6.33 11.48
C LEU A 149 5.08 -5.83 11.97
N MET A 150 5.00 -5.32 13.21
CA MET A 150 3.77 -4.82 13.82
C MET A 150 3.35 -3.45 13.25
N LEU A 151 4.30 -2.53 13.12
CA LEU A 151 4.03 -1.19 12.57
C LEU A 151 3.94 -1.20 11.03
N GLY A 152 4.71 -2.07 10.39
CA GLY A 152 5.10 -1.90 8.99
C GLY A 152 6.05 -0.72 8.80
N ALA A 153 6.73 -0.68 7.65
CA ALA A 153 7.67 0.39 7.31
C ALA A 153 7.60 0.72 5.81
N GLU A 154 7.68 2.01 5.50
CA GLU A 154 7.75 2.50 4.14
C GLU A 154 8.81 3.59 4.04
N GLY A 155 9.68 3.53 3.03
CA GLY A 155 10.76 4.48 2.85
C GLY A 155 11.43 4.37 1.50
N ILE A 156 11.89 5.51 0.98
CA ILE A 156 12.65 5.61 -0.26
C ILE A 156 14.00 6.22 0.09
N ALA A 157 15.08 5.56 -0.33
CA ALA A 157 16.47 5.93 -0.12
C ALA A 157 17.16 6.18 -1.47
N VAL A 158 18.45 6.52 -1.45
CA VAL A 158 19.23 6.67 -2.68
C VAL A 158 19.45 5.30 -3.32
N GLY A 159 18.70 5.00 -4.38
CA GLY A 159 18.79 3.74 -5.14
C GLY A 159 18.15 2.51 -4.48
N MET A 160 17.45 2.67 -3.35
CA MET A 160 16.80 1.57 -2.62
C MET A 160 15.44 2.02 -2.07
N SER A 161 14.55 1.07 -1.75
CA SER A 161 13.30 1.34 -1.04
C SER A 161 12.95 0.20 -0.09
N THR A 162 12.14 0.49 0.92
CA THR A 162 11.57 -0.49 1.85
C THR A 162 10.06 -0.35 1.88
N LYS A 163 9.34 -1.48 1.84
CA LYS A 163 7.89 -1.58 1.95
C LYS A 163 7.55 -2.88 2.69
N ILE A 164 7.59 -2.79 4.02
CA ILE A 164 7.22 -3.83 4.97
C ILE A 164 5.76 -3.59 5.36
N LEU A 165 4.90 -4.58 5.14
CA LEU A 165 3.48 -4.49 5.51
C LEU A 165 3.29 -4.72 7.03
N PRO A 166 2.28 -4.09 7.66
CA PRO A 166 1.91 -4.37 9.04
C PRO A 166 1.29 -5.77 9.17
N HIS A 167 1.48 -6.37 10.34
CA HIS A 167 0.96 -7.67 10.75
C HIS A 167 0.28 -7.55 12.11
N ASN A 168 -0.61 -8.49 12.43
CA ASN A 168 -1.32 -8.48 13.70
C ASN A 168 -0.33 -8.68 14.87
N PRO A 169 -0.25 -7.78 15.87
CA PRO A 169 0.71 -7.89 16.97
C PRO A 169 0.60 -9.18 17.77
N VAL A 170 -0.61 -9.71 17.96
CA VAL A 170 -0.82 -10.95 18.71
C VAL A 170 -0.37 -12.18 17.91
N GLU A 171 -0.54 -12.17 16.59
CA GLU A 171 -0.03 -13.22 15.70
C GLU A 171 1.50 -13.19 15.61
N VAL A 172 2.09 -11.99 15.57
CA VAL A 172 3.55 -11.78 15.60
C VAL A 172 4.16 -12.41 16.87
N LEU A 173 3.61 -12.12 18.05
CA LEU A 173 4.08 -12.71 19.32
C LEU A 173 3.85 -14.23 19.38
N LYS A 174 2.76 -14.73 18.78
CA LYS A 174 2.51 -16.18 18.65
C LYS A 174 3.50 -16.86 17.71
N ALA A 175 3.92 -16.20 16.64
CA ALA A 175 4.98 -16.68 15.74
C ALA A 175 6.35 -16.71 16.44
N GLU A 176 6.64 -15.72 17.29
CA GLU A 176 7.85 -15.68 18.12
C GLU A 176 7.87 -16.80 19.16
N ILE A 177 6.75 -17.06 19.86
CA ILE A 177 6.56 -18.23 20.74
C ILE A 177 6.74 -19.54 19.95
N ALA A 178 6.16 -19.66 18.75
CA ALA A 178 6.31 -20.84 17.90
C ALA A 178 7.78 -21.07 17.50
N CYS A 179 8.49 -20.00 17.14
CA CYS A 179 9.92 -20.03 16.83
C CYS A 179 10.76 -20.51 18.02
N LEU A 180 10.51 -19.99 19.23
CA LEU A 180 11.16 -20.44 20.47
C LEU A 180 10.87 -21.91 20.79
N GLN A 181 9.71 -22.42 20.38
CA GLN A 181 9.32 -23.84 20.53
C GLN A 181 9.79 -24.73 19.37
N GLY A 182 10.57 -24.21 18.41
CA GLY A 182 11.02 -24.96 17.23
C GLY A 182 9.91 -25.38 16.26
N LYS A 183 8.74 -24.73 16.34
CA LYS A 183 7.56 -25.04 15.53
C LYS A 183 7.52 -24.17 14.27
N PRO A 184 7.03 -24.70 13.13
CA PRO A 184 6.77 -23.87 11.95
C PRO A 184 5.66 -22.85 12.25
N PHE A 185 5.81 -21.67 11.68
CA PHE A 185 4.81 -20.60 11.72
C PHE A 185 4.66 -19.99 10.32
N ALA A 186 3.54 -19.31 10.09
CA ALA A 186 3.32 -18.47 8.93
C ALA A 186 2.65 -17.18 9.39
N LEU A 187 3.08 -16.04 8.85
CA LEU A 187 2.58 -14.73 9.23
C LEU A 187 2.10 -14.00 7.98
N LEU A 188 0.90 -13.40 8.04
CA LEU A 188 0.23 -12.77 6.90
C LEU A 188 -0.24 -11.35 7.28
N PRO A 189 -0.11 -10.34 6.39
CA PRO A 189 -0.43 -8.95 6.70
C PRO A 189 -1.84 -8.71 7.26
N ASP A 190 -1.93 -7.79 8.22
CA ASP A 190 -3.16 -7.32 8.85
C ASP A 190 -3.16 -5.79 8.87
N PHE A 191 -4.13 -5.18 8.23
CA PHE A 191 -4.16 -3.74 7.96
C PHE A 191 -5.12 -3.02 8.91
N PRO A 192 -4.78 -1.79 9.37
CA PRO A 192 -5.66 -1.03 10.25
C PRO A 192 -7.03 -0.70 9.61
N THR A 193 -7.08 -0.64 8.26
CA THR A 193 -8.28 -0.39 7.45
C THR A 193 -9.16 -1.64 7.21
N GLY A 194 -8.72 -2.84 7.65
CA GLY A 194 -9.42 -4.09 7.35
C GLY A 194 -9.22 -4.53 5.90
N GLY A 195 -10.31 -4.67 5.15
CA GLY A 195 -10.32 -5.06 3.73
C GLY A 195 -10.13 -6.56 3.50
N ILE A 196 -10.06 -6.94 2.22
CA ILE A 196 -9.85 -8.32 1.78
C ILE A 196 -8.47 -8.44 1.12
N VAL A 197 -7.59 -9.31 1.63
CA VAL A 197 -6.22 -9.50 1.09
C VAL A 197 -6.06 -10.85 0.40
N ASP A 198 -5.42 -10.83 -0.76
CA ASP A 198 -4.85 -12.02 -1.41
C ASP A 198 -3.33 -12.01 -1.22
N CYS A 199 -2.84 -12.94 -0.39
CA CYS A 199 -1.44 -13.12 -0.07
C CYS A 199 -0.75 -14.22 -0.91
N SER A 200 -1.41 -14.76 -1.94
CA SER A 200 -0.89 -15.90 -2.72
C SER A 200 0.46 -15.64 -3.41
N GLU A 201 0.83 -14.36 -3.59
CA GLU A 201 2.10 -13.93 -4.17
C GLU A 201 2.99 -13.17 -3.17
N TYR A 202 2.71 -13.24 -1.86
CA TYR A 202 3.36 -12.41 -0.83
C TYR A 202 4.86 -12.73 -0.60
N ALA A 203 5.25 -14.00 -0.75
CA ALA A 203 6.62 -14.50 -0.62
C ALA A 203 7.38 -13.93 0.61
N GLU A 204 6.80 -14.09 1.81
CA GLU A 204 7.35 -13.63 3.10
C GLU A 204 7.83 -12.16 3.12
N GLY A 205 7.16 -11.26 2.38
CA GLY A 205 7.51 -9.83 2.31
C GLY A 205 8.44 -9.44 1.17
N THR A 206 8.79 -10.37 0.28
CA THR A 206 9.61 -10.11 -0.94
C THR A 206 8.78 -10.05 -2.23
N GLY A 207 7.52 -10.46 -2.19
CA GLY A 207 6.62 -10.52 -3.34
C GLY A 207 5.63 -9.36 -3.41
N LYS A 208 4.35 -9.66 -3.66
CA LYS A 208 3.27 -8.67 -3.72
C LYS A 208 1.97 -9.21 -3.12
N VAL A 209 1.13 -8.31 -2.61
CA VAL A 209 -0.27 -8.61 -2.25
C VAL A 209 -1.22 -7.90 -3.20
N ARG A 210 -2.47 -8.39 -3.28
CA ARG A 210 -3.62 -7.59 -3.72
C ARG A 210 -4.50 -7.30 -2.52
N VAL A 211 -5.01 -6.09 -2.41
CA VAL A 211 -5.94 -5.66 -1.35
C VAL A 211 -7.20 -5.11 -2.03
N ARG A 212 -8.36 -5.59 -1.60
CA ARG A 212 -9.69 -5.20 -2.09
C ARG A 212 -10.51 -4.51 -1.00
N ALA A 213 -11.35 -3.58 -1.44
CA ALA A 213 -12.38 -2.96 -0.63
C ALA A 213 -13.42 -4.00 -0.18
N LEU A 214 -14.01 -3.84 1.00
CA LEU A 214 -15.21 -4.61 1.36
C LEU A 214 -16.44 -3.90 0.80
N LEU A 215 -16.97 -4.44 -0.29
CA LEU A 215 -18.22 -4.00 -0.89
C LEU A 215 -19.42 -4.78 -0.30
N ASP A 216 -20.45 -4.06 0.12
CA ASP A 216 -21.79 -4.60 0.35
C ASP A 216 -22.64 -4.32 -0.89
N THR A 217 -23.27 -5.38 -1.40
CA THR A 217 -24.10 -5.40 -2.61
C THR A 217 -25.49 -5.99 -2.32
N SER A 218 -25.96 -5.89 -1.07
CA SER A 218 -27.27 -6.38 -0.64
C SER A 218 -28.44 -5.67 -1.33
N ASP A 219 -28.22 -4.42 -1.75
CA ASP A 219 -29.13 -3.67 -2.62
C ASP A 219 -28.66 -3.81 -4.09
N PRO A 220 -29.51 -4.27 -5.02
CA PRO A 220 -29.12 -4.45 -6.42
C PRO A 220 -28.89 -3.14 -7.19
N LYS A 221 -29.22 -1.96 -6.63
CA LYS A 221 -29.03 -0.62 -7.21
C LYS A 221 -28.11 0.30 -6.39
N LYS A 222 -27.65 -0.12 -5.21
CA LYS A 222 -26.73 0.62 -4.32
C LYS A 222 -25.57 -0.28 -3.88
N ILE A 223 -24.34 0.16 -4.11
CA ILE A 223 -23.14 -0.48 -3.53
C ILE A 223 -22.69 0.38 -2.36
N VAL A 224 -22.31 -0.24 -1.23
CA VAL A 224 -21.71 0.46 -0.09
C VAL A 224 -20.31 -0.07 0.16
N ILE A 225 -19.31 0.82 0.21
CA ILE A 225 -17.96 0.47 0.64
C ILE A 225 -17.89 0.59 2.16
N LYS A 226 -17.53 -0.51 2.83
CA LYS A 226 -17.46 -0.62 4.31
C LYS A 226 -16.04 -0.71 4.87
N GLU A 227 -15.05 -1.07 4.05
CA GLU A 227 -13.63 -1.15 4.40
C GLU A 227 -12.80 -0.78 3.15
N ILE A 228 -11.79 0.09 3.27
CA ILE A 228 -10.97 0.54 2.13
C ILE A 228 -9.64 -0.23 2.02
N PRO A 229 -9.07 -0.37 0.80
CA PRO A 229 -7.76 -0.97 0.58
C PRO A 229 -6.64 -0.21 1.31
N PHE A 230 -5.67 -0.96 1.83
CA PHE A 230 -4.55 -0.39 2.55
C PHE A 230 -3.68 0.52 1.67
N GLY A 231 -3.47 1.76 2.12
CA GLY A 231 -2.66 2.77 1.42
C GLY A 231 -3.45 3.74 0.55
N SER A 232 -4.77 3.57 0.43
CA SER A 232 -5.72 4.55 -0.12
C SER A 232 -6.53 5.20 1.00
N THR A 233 -7.15 6.34 0.72
CA THR A 233 -8.10 7.03 1.64
C THR A 233 -9.52 7.02 1.06
N THR A 234 -10.54 7.47 1.81
CA THR A 234 -11.88 7.64 1.23
C THR A 234 -11.87 8.67 0.11
N GLU A 235 -11.16 9.79 0.27
CA GLU A 235 -10.97 10.80 -0.77
C GLU A 235 -10.28 10.23 -2.04
N SER A 236 -9.16 9.51 -1.91
CA SER A 236 -8.46 8.96 -3.08
C SER A 236 -9.29 7.90 -3.80
N LEU A 237 -10.02 7.09 -3.02
CA LEU A 237 -10.92 6.07 -3.55
C LEU A 237 -12.09 6.71 -4.31
N ILE A 238 -12.76 7.71 -3.75
CA ILE A 238 -13.86 8.45 -4.39
C ILE A 238 -13.37 9.11 -5.68
N ALA A 239 -12.26 9.85 -5.64
CA ALA A 239 -11.68 10.48 -6.83
C ALA A 239 -11.34 9.47 -7.94
N SER A 240 -10.88 8.26 -7.59
CA SER A 240 -10.64 7.20 -8.57
C SER A 240 -11.92 6.63 -9.21
N ILE A 241 -13.02 6.62 -8.47
CA ILE A 241 -14.35 6.19 -8.96
C ILE A 241 -14.98 7.27 -9.84
N GLU A 242 -14.82 8.56 -9.47
CA GLU A 242 -15.25 9.70 -10.30
C GLU A 242 -14.47 9.74 -11.62
N GLU A 243 -13.15 9.56 -11.61
CA GLU A 243 -12.34 9.50 -12.82
C GLU A 243 -12.72 8.32 -13.72
N ALA A 244 -12.91 7.11 -13.17
CA ALA A 244 -13.38 5.95 -13.93
C ALA A 244 -14.81 6.12 -14.47
N THR A 245 -15.64 6.97 -13.84
CA THR A 245 -16.95 7.38 -14.35
C THR A 245 -16.80 8.41 -15.48
N ARG A 246 -15.89 9.39 -15.34
CA ARG A 246 -15.57 10.40 -16.36
C ARG A 246 -14.98 9.80 -17.64
N LEU A 247 -14.17 8.74 -17.50
CA LEU A 247 -13.64 7.93 -18.61
C LEU A 247 -14.67 6.94 -19.19
N GLY A 248 -15.92 6.94 -18.69
CA GLY A 248 -17.00 6.08 -19.17
C GLY A 248 -16.85 4.59 -18.83
N HIS A 249 -15.84 4.19 -18.04
CA HIS A 249 -15.70 2.80 -17.60
C HIS A 249 -16.87 2.39 -16.69
N LEU A 250 -17.33 3.31 -15.83
CA LEU A 250 -18.44 3.10 -14.89
C LEU A 250 -19.68 3.94 -15.26
N LYS A 251 -20.88 3.44 -14.90
CA LYS A 251 -22.15 4.18 -15.00
C LYS A 251 -22.79 4.34 -13.62
N ILE A 252 -22.31 5.34 -12.89
CA ILE A 252 -22.75 5.72 -11.54
C ILE A 252 -23.66 6.95 -11.65
N ALA A 253 -24.68 7.03 -10.79
CA ALA A 253 -25.63 8.15 -10.73
C ALA A 253 -25.21 9.21 -9.71
N SER A 254 -24.67 8.79 -8.56
CA SER A 254 -24.09 9.67 -7.54
C SER A 254 -23.23 8.86 -6.56
N ILE A 255 -22.19 9.49 -6.01
CA ILE A 255 -21.44 9.01 -4.85
C ILE A 255 -21.86 9.86 -3.64
N SER A 256 -21.81 9.31 -2.43
CA SER A 256 -22.02 10.04 -1.18
C SER A 256 -21.18 9.43 -0.07
N ASP A 257 -20.31 10.20 0.55
CA ASP A 257 -19.52 9.74 1.71
C ASP A 257 -20.29 10.03 3.01
N PHE A 258 -20.50 8.99 3.81
CA PHE A 258 -21.08 9.05 5.15
C PHE A 258 -20.09 8.54 6.21
N THR A 259 -18.80 8.44 5.87
CA THR A 259 -17.74 7.94 6.75
C THR A 259 -17.62 8.76 8.05
N THR A 260 -17.53 8.04 9.16
CA THR A 260 -17.21 8.57 10.50
C THR A 260 -15.99 7.82 11.07
N ASP A 261 -16.06 7.34 12.31
CA ASP A 261 -15.26 6.25 12.86
C ASP A 261 -15.36 4.92 12.07
N LYS A 262 -16.30 4.80 11.13
CA LYS A 262 -16.42 3.69 10.17
C LYS A 262 -16.57 4.22 8.75
N VAL A 263 -16.00 3.51 7.78
CA VAL A 263 -16.16 3.81 6.34
C VAL A 263 -17.58 3.48 5.91
N GLU A 264 -18.27 4.43 5.29
CA GLU A 264 -19.55 4.20 4.62
C GLU A 264 -19.66 5.09 3.37
N ILE A 265 -19.09 4.63 2.25
CA ILE A 265 -19.20 5.32 0.96
C ILE A 265 -20.32 4.68 0.16
N GLU A 266 -21.39 5.43 -0.11
CA GLU A 266 -22.54 5.00 -0.89
C GLU A 266 -22.35 5.33 -2.38
N ILE A 267 -22.53 4.33 -3.24
CA ILE A 267 -22.52 4.46 -4.71
C ILE A 267 -23.90 4.07 -5.23
N LYS A 268 -24.66 5.05 -5.74
CA LYS A 268 -25.96 4.83 -6.41
C LYS A 268 -25.73 4.58 -7.90
N LEU A 269 -26.29 3.50 -8.43
CA LEU A 269 -26.07 3.08 -9.82
C LEU A 269 -27.02 3.77 -10.81
N ALA A 270 -26.60 3.88 -12.07
CA ALA A 270 -27.45 4.44 -13.12
C ALA A 270 -28.67 3.56 -13.43
N ARG A 271 -29.70 4.16 -14.05
CA ARG A 271 -30.87 3.41 -14.54
C ARG A 271 -30.41 2.32 -15.52
N GLY A 272 -30.96 1.11 -15.36
CA GLY A 272 -30.58 -0.07 -16.15
C GLY A 272 -29.35 -0.84 -15.62
N VAL A 273 -28.51 -0.25 -14.77
CA VAL A 273 -27.24 -0.86 -14.29
C VAL A 273 -27.43 -1.46 -12.89
N TYR A 274 -26.92 -2.67 -12.64
CA TYR A 274 -27.05 -3.38 -11.35
C TYR A 274 -25.69 -3.61 -10.68
N ALA A 275 -25.71 -3.89 -9.37
CA ALA A 275 -24.48 -4.02 -8.58
C ALA A 275 -23.54 -5.12 -9.09
N GLN A 276 -24.10 -6.26 -9.50
CA GLN A 276 -23.33 -7.41 -10.01
C GLN A 276 -22.55 -7.07 -11.29
N ASP A 277 -23.09 -6.18 -12.14
CA ASP A 277 -22.46 -5.75 -13.40
C ASP A 277 -21.26 -4.81 -13.17
N ILE A 278 -21.19 -4.16 -12.00
CA ILE A 278 -20.26 -3.05 -11.70
C ILE A 278 -19.18 -3.42 -10.68
N VAL A 279 -19.38 -4.44 -9.85
CA VAL A 279 -18.40 -4.88 -8.85
C VAL A 279 -17.03 -5.19 -9.47
N ASP A 280 -16.99 -5.99 -10.53
CA ASP A 280 -15.72 -6.33 -11.19
C ASP A 280 -15.13 -5.14 -11.95
N ALA A 281 -15.95 -4.19 -12.40
CA ALA A 281 -15.50 -2.95 -13.03
C ALA A 281 -14.87 -1.99 -12.00
N LEU A 282 -15.44 -1.88 -10.80
CA LEU A 282 -14.84 -1.14 -9.68
C LEU A 282 -13.47 -1.72 -9.34
N TYR A 283 -13.35 -3.03 -9.15
CA TYR A 283 -12.05 -3.67 -8.90
C TYR A 283 -11.06 -3.55 -10.07
N ALA A 284 -11.51 -3.40 -11.32
CA ALA A 284 -10.63 -3.31 -12.48
C ALA A 284 -10.16 -1.88 -12.82
N PHE A 285 -10.93 -0.85 -12.47
CA PHE A 285 -10.74 0.53 -12.95
C PHE A 285 -10.54 1.58 -11.85
N THR A 286 -10.72 1.26 -10.57
CA THR A 286 -10.60 2.21 -9.45
C THR A 286 -9.65 1.67 -8.36
N GLU A 287 -9.34 2.48 -7.34
CA GLU A 287 -8.54 2.00 -6.20
C GLU A 287 -9.25 0.92 -5.35
N CYS A 288 -10.46 0.47 -5.71
CA CYS A 288 -11.18 -0.62 -5.05
C CYS A 288 -10.41 -1.96 -5.04
N GLU A 289 -9.52 -2.21 -6.01
CA GLU A 289 -8.43 -3.20 -5.88
C GLU A 289 -7.08 -2.49 -6.05
N ARG A 290 -6.12 -2.79 -5.17
CA ARG A 290 -4.76 -2.27 -5.26
C ARG A 290 -3.74 -3.40 -5.09
N SER A 291 -2.78 -3.48 -6.00
CA SER A 291 -1.62 -4.34 -5.82
C SER A 291 -0.49 -3.58 -5.12
N ILE A 292 0.08 -4.18 -4.09
CA ILE A 292 1.15 -3.59 -3.28
C ILE A 292 2.36 -4.52 -3.36
N SER A 293 3.39 -4.09 -4.11
CA SER A 293 4.71 -4.72 -4.11
C SER A 293 5.38 -4.50 -2.77
N CYS A 294 5.89 -5.58 -2.18
CA CYS A 294 6.60 -5.57 -0.91
C CYS A 294 8.11 -5.52 -1.17
N ASN A 295 8.87 -4.91 -0.27
CA ASN A 295 10.32 -5.07 -0.24
C ASN A 295 10.80 -5.01 1.20
N CYS A 296 11.11 -6.17 1.78
CA CYS A 296 11.53 -6.28 3.17
C CYS A 296 13.04 -5.98 3.30
N LEU A 297 13.34 -4.68 3.31
CA LEU A 297 14.67 -4.10 3.46
C LEU A 297 14.77 -3.39 4.81
N VAL A 298 15.77 -3.78 5.62
CA VAL A 298 16.07 -3.23 6.95
C VAL A 298 17.55 -2.84 7.02
N ILE A 299 17.94 -1.99 7.96
CA ILE A 299 19.35 -1.88 8.35
C ILE A 299 19.66 -3.04 9.32
N ARG A 300 20.84 -3.64 9.18
CA ARG A 300 21.39 -4.65 10.08
C ARG A 300 22.92 -4.58 10.00
N ASP A 301 23.61 -4.69 11.14
CA ASP A 301 25.09 -4.72 11.20
C ASP A 301 25.72 -3.54 10.41
N GLU A 302 25.11 -2.36 10.60
CA GLU A 302 25.38 -1.08 9.92
C GLU A 302 25.22 -1.10 8.37
N LYS A 303 24.39 -2.01 7.82
CA LYS A 303 24.22 -2.21 6.37
C LYS A 303 22.76 -2.46 5.94
N PRO A 304 22.29 -1.91 4.81
CA PRO A 304 20.98 -2.23 4.26
C PRO A 304 20.95 -3.69 3.77
N THR A 305 20.06 -4.49 4.36
CA THR A 305 19.99 -5.94 4.20
C THR A 305 18.57 -6.36 3.83
N LEU A 306 18.44 -7.16 2.76
CA LEU A 306 17.18 -7.84 2.42
C LEU A 306 16.98 -9.05 3.33
N THR A 307 15.76 -9.23 3.83
CA THR A 307 15.39 -10.27 4.81
C THR A 307 13.97 -10.76 4.51
N THR A 308 13.57 -11.92 5.02
CA THR A 308 12.15 -12.32 5.04
C THR A 308 11.48 -12.03 6.38
N VAL A 309 10.14 -11.98 6.40
CA VAL A 309 9.34 -11.90 7.64
C VAL A 309 9.73 -12.99 8.64
N SER A 310 9.93 -14.22 8.17
CA SER A 310 10.30 -15.36 9.03
C SER A 310 11.75 -15.30 9.51
N GLU A 311 12.63 -14.56 8.83
CA GLU A 311 13.99 -14.27 9.31
C GLU A 311 13.99 -13.20 10.40
N ILE A 312 13.14 -12.16 10.28
CA ILE A 312 12.95 -11.15 11.33
C ILE A 312 12.44 -11.81 12.63
N VAL A 313 11.41 -12.67 12.56
CA VAL A 313 10.91 -13.39 13.74
C VAL A 313 12.00 -14.27 14.37
N ARG A 314 12.80 -14.99 13.56
CA ARG A 314 13.93 -15.79 14.04
C ARG A 314 15.03 -14.94 14.71
N TYR A 315 15.30 -13.74 14.19
CA TYR A 315 16.25 -12.80 14.77
C TYR A 315 15.78 -12.28 16.13
N HIS A 316 14.54 -11.80 16.22
CA HIS A 316 13.99 -11.29 17.48
C HIS A 316 13.84 -12.37 18.55
N ALA A 317 13.41 -13.60 18.20
CA ALA A 317 13.37 -14.71 19.15
C ALA A 317 14.74 -15.00 19.79
N GLY A 318 15.83 -14.98 18.99
CA GLY A 318 17.19 -15.13 19.50
C GLY A 318 17.68 -13.92 20.31
N LYS A 319 17.34 -12.70 19.88
CA LYS A 319 17.64 -11.45 20.59
C LYS A 319 16.95 -11.38 21.96
N LEU A 320 15.67 -11.75 22.03
CA LEU A 320 14.87 -11.74 23.25
C LEU A 320 15.50 -12.60 24.35
N LEU A 321 15.95 -13.81 24.03
CA LEU A 321 16.67 -14.66 24.99
C LEU A 321 17.93 -13.96 25.52
N ASN A 322 18.70 -13.29 24.65
CA ASN A 322 19.91 -12.58 25.08
C ASN A 322 19.61 -11.34 25.93
N LEU A 323 18.57 -10.57 25.60
CA LEU A 323 18.12 -9.43 26.39
C LEU A 323 17.59 -9.85 27.76
N LEU A 324 16.73 -10.87 27.82
CA LEU A 324 16.21 -11.38 29.09
C LEU A 324 17.31 -11.99 29.96
N ARG A 325 18.32 -12.63 29.36
CA ARG A 325 19.52 -13.06 30.11
C ARG A 325 20.26 -11.87 30.70
N GLN A 326 20.51 -10.81 29.91
CA GLN A 326 21.20 -9.60 30.39
C GLN A 326 20.43 -8.88 31.49
N GLU A 327 19.10 -8.78 31.39
CA GLU A 327 18.24 -8.21 32.45
C GLU A 327 18.30 -9.05 33.73
N LEU A 328 18.14 -10.38 33.63
CA LEU A 328 18.21 -11.30 34.78
C LEU A 328 19.60 -11.34 35.41
N GLU A 329 20.68 -11.33 34.63
CA GLU A 329 22.06 -11.32 35.15
C GLU A 329 22.37 -10.01 35.88
N LEU A 330 21.91 -8.87 35.34
CA LEU A 330 22.03 -7.56 35.97
C LEU A 330 21.22 -7.46 37.28
N GLU A 331 19.95 -7.89 37.27
CA GLU A 331 19.09 -7.90 38.46
C GLU A 331 19.67 -8.81 39.55
N ARG A 332 20.12 -10.01 39.18
CA ARG A 332 20.79 -10.96 40.07
C ARG A 332 22.06 -10.39 40.69
N ASP A 333 22.89 -9.70 39.90
CA ASP A 333 24.17 -9.20 40.39
C ASP A 333 24.00 -7.90 41.22
N GLU A 334 22.95 -7.11 40.98
CA GLU A 334 22.50 -6.04 41.87
C GLU A 334 21.95 -6.58 43.20
N LEU A 335 21.07 -7.59 43.18
CA LEU A 335 20.57 -8.27 44.38
C LEU A 335 21.69 -9.01 45.16
N ARG A 336 22.73 -9.48 44.46
CA ARG A 336 23.96 -10.05 45.10
C ARG A 336 24.79 -8.98 45.80
N ALA A 337 24.85 -7.76 45.29
CA ALA A 337 25.48 -6.64 46.00
C ALA A 337 24.64 -6.24 47.23
N GLU A 338 23.32 -6.15 47.11
CA GLU A 338 22.44 -5.80 48.23
C GLU A 338 22.47 -6.84 49.36
N ILE A 339 22.40 -8.14 49.04
CA ILE A 339 22.49 -9.19 50.07
C ILE A 339 23.88 -9.23 50.73
N PHE A 340 24.96 -8.91 50.01
CA PHE A 340 26.30 -8.79 50.59
C PHE A 340 26.39 -7.63 51.58
N ALA A 341 25.95 -6.43 51.19
CA ALA A 341 25.90 -5.27 52.07
C ALA A 341 25.06 -5.52 53.33
N ARG A 342 23.86 -6.10 53.19
CA ARG A 342 22.99 -6.47 54.32
C ARG A 342 23.60 -7.56 55.22
N THR A 343 24.35 -8.50 54.65
CA THR A 343 25.08 -9.52 55.44
C THR A 343 26.21 -8.89 56.26
N LEU A 344 26.92 -7.90 55.69
CA LEU A 344 27.90 -7.11 56.44
C LEU A 344 27.24 -6.31 57.57
N GLU A 345 26.11 -5.63 57.32
CA GLU A 345 25.34 -4.94 58.37
C GLU A 345 24.93 -5.89 59.50
N ARG A 346 24.34 -7.05 59.16
CA ARG A 346 23.90 -8.06 60.12
C ARG A 346 25.03 -8.47 61.06
N ILE A 347 26.15 -8.92 60.49
CA ILE A 347 27.32 -9.40 61.25
C ILE A 347 27.93 -8.25 62.07
N PHE A 348 28.03 -7.03 61.52
CA PHE A 348 28.57 -5.86 62.23
C PHE A 348 27.78 -5.52 63.52
N ILE A 349 26.46 -5.70 63.48
CA ILE A 349 25.53 -5.42 64.57
C ILE A 349 25.45 -6.60 65.55
N GLU A 350 25.16 -7.81 65.08
CA GLU A 350 24.90 -9.00 65.89
C GLU A 350 26.16 -9.45 66.66
N GLU A 351 27.30 -9.51 65.98
CA GLU A 351 28.62 -9.85 66.58
C GLU A 351 29.28 -8.63 67.26
N ARG A 352 28.60 -7.49 67.27
CA ARG A 352 29.00 -6.25 67.96
C ARG A 352 30.38 -5.73 67.57
N ILE A 353 30.77 -5.92 66.30
CA ILE A 353 32.06 -5.46 65.75
C ILE A 353 32.24 -3.96 65.98
N TYR A 354 31.15 -3.18 65.96
CA TYR A 354 31.15 -1.75 66.29
C TYR A 354 31.81 -1.42 67.65
N LYS A 355 31.75 -2.30 68.66
CA LYS A 355 32.41 -2.05 69.96
C LYS A 355 33.93 -2.06 69.88
N SER A 356 34.51 -2.78 68.92
CA SER A 356 35.97 -2.85 68.76
C SER A 356 36.59 -1.49 68.41
N ILE A 357 35.81 -0.58 67.82
CA ILE A 357 36.25 0.73 67.35
C ILE A 357 36.33 1.77 68.48
N GLU A 358 35.58 1.58 69.58
CA GLU A 358 35.50 2.52 70.72
C GLU A 358 36.88 2.81 71.36
N SER A 359 37.82 1.87 71.23
CA SER A 359 39.19 1.93 71.76
C SER A 359 40.23 2.57 70.82
N LYS A 360 39.84 2.91 69.57
CA LYS A 360 40.77 3.23 68.48
C LYS A 360 40.96 4.74 68.34
N ARG A 361 42.18 5.16 67.96
CA ARG A 361 42.59 6.59 67.95
C ARG A 361 42.90 7.18 66.57
N THR A 362 42.94 6.37 65.52
CA THR A 362 43.17 6.81 64.13
C THR A 362 42.23 6.10 63.17
N SER A 363 41.88 6.72 62.04
CA SER A 363 40.96 6.14 61.03
C SER A 363 41.43 4.77 60.56
N ASP A 364 42.71 4.64 60.19
CA ASP A 364 43.36 3.40 59.77
C ASP A 364 43.22 2.28 60.82
N SER A 365 43.25 2.64 62.12
CA SER A 365 43.10 1.69 63.22
C SER A 365 41.64 1.29 63.48
N VAL A 366 40.67 2.12 63.09
CA VAL A 366 39.24 1.79 63.05
C VAL A 366 38.97 0.86 61.87
N ILE A 367 39.40 1.22 60.67
CA ILE A 367 39.19 0.44 59.44
C ILE A 367 39.80 -0.97 59.59
N LYS A 368 41.03 -1.08 60.10
CA LYS A 368 41.65 -2.37 60.40
C LYS A 368 40.87 -3.18 61.44
N ALA A 369 40.37 -2.55 62.51
CA ALA A 369 39.59 -3.25 63.53
C ALA A 369 38.27 -3.81 63.00
N VAL A 370 37.59 -3.09 62.10
CA VAL A 370 36.37 -3.58 61.44
C VAL A 370 36.72 -4.78 60.53
N ILE A 371 37.74 -4.66 59.68
CA ILE A 371 38.19 -5.75 58.78
C ILE A 371 38.64 -6.98 59.59
N ASP A 372 39.37 -6.78 60.70
CA ASP A 372 39.80 -7.84 61.61
C ASP A 372 38.59 -8.57 62.23
N GLY A 373 37.53 -7.83 62.59
CA GLY A 373 36.28 -8.37 63.14
C GLY A 373 35.52 -9.28 62.16
N PHE A 374 35.67 -9.09 60.85
CA PHE A 374 35.04 -9.94 59.83
C PHE A 374 35.84 -11.21 59.46
N LYS A 375 37.08 -11.35 59.92
CA LYS A 375 37.93 -12.53 59.62
C LYS A 375 37.31 -13.88 60.03
N PRO A 376 36.59 -14.02 61.17
CA PRO A 376 35.92 -15.28 61.50
C PRO A 376 34.80 -15.65 60.51
N PHE A 377 34.15 -14.64 59.92
CA PHE A 377 32.95 -14.77 59.08
C PHE A 377 33.25 -14.83 57.57
N SER A 378 34.54 -14.86 57.19
CA SER A 378 34.99 -14.89 55.78
C SER A 378 34.60 -16.16 54.99
N LYS A 379 33.86 -17.10 55.60
CA LYS A 379 33.20 -18.23 54.92
C LYS A 379 31.77 -17.92 54.48
N GLU A 380 31.09 -16.99 55.15
CA GLU A 380 29.75 -16.51 54.78
C GLU A 380 29.84 -15.38 53.75
N LEU A 381 30.88 -14.54 53.87
CA LEU A 381 31.19 -13.46 52.95
C LEU A 381 31.71 -14.03 51.61
N LYS A 382 30.82 -14.11 50.62
CA LYS A 382 31.10 -14.59 49.25
C LYS A 382 31.96 -13.62 48.41
N GLN A 383 32.30 -12.45 48.96
CA GLN A 383 33.12 -11.41 48.34
C GLN A 383 34.05 -10.79 49.39
N ALA A 384 35.14 -10.16 48.93
CA ALA A 384 36.07 -9.44 49.80
C ALA A 384 35.51 -8.05 50.18
N ILE A 385 35.79 -7.59 51.39
CA ILE A 385 35.32 -6.29 51.91
C ILE A 385 36.18 -5.16 51.34
N GLY A 386 35.54 -4.19 50.68
CA GLY A 386 36.14 -2.96 50.21
C GLY A 386 36.23 -1.88 51.29
N THR A 387 36.99 -0.81 51.02
CA THR A 387 37.06 0.36 51.90
C THR A 387 35.73 1.11 51.98
N GLU A 388 34.98 1.13 50.88
CA GLU A 388 33.65 1.76 50.81
C GLU A 388 32.61 1.03 51.67
N ASP A 389 32.68 -0.31 51.76
CA ASP A 389 31.83 -1.11 52.64
C ASP A 389 32.07 -0.75 54.11
N VAL A 390 33.34 -0.67 54.53
CA VAL A 390 33.71 -0.28 55.90
C VAL A 390 33.24 1.14 56.20
N GLU A 391 33.37 2.07 55.25
CA GLU A 391 32.81 3.40 55.37
C GLU A 391 31.27 3.41 55.48
N HIS A 392 30.57 2.50 54.79
CA HIS A 392 29.12 2.37 54.91
C HIS A 392 28.71 1.85 56.29
N LEU A 393 29.38 0.81 56.80
CA LEU A 393 29.15 0.25 58.13
C LEU A 393 29.35 1.28 59.25
N LEU A 394 30.39 2.13 59.13
CA LEU A 394 30.66 3.20 60.09
C LEU A 394 29.62 4.34 60.05
N LYS A 395 28.77 4.40 59.02
CA LYS A 395 27.67 5.38 58.87
C LYS A 395 26.30 4.84 59.31
N ILE A 396 26.22 3.59 59.79
CA ILE A 396 24.97 2.98 60.27
C ILE A 396 24.40 3.76 61.47
N PRO A 397 23.13 4.21 61.43
CA PRO A 397 22.49 4.85 62.58
C PRO A 397 22.28 3.84 63.72
N ILE A 398 22.65 4.21 64.95
CA ILE A 398 22.52 3.39 66.18
C ILE A 398 21.12 2.76 66.34
N ARG A 399 20.06 3.40 65.82
CA ARG A 399 18.69 2.86 65.80
C ARG A 399 18.60 1.46 65.16
N ARG A 400 19.37 1.15 64.10
CA ARG A 400 19.33 -0.16 63.42
C ARG A 400 19.76 -1.34 64.30
N ILE A 401 20.33 -1.08 65.48
CA ILE A 401 20.67 -2.10 66.50
C ILE A 401 19.40 -2.56 67.27
N SER A 402 18.23 -1.96 67.02
CA SER A 402 16.97 -2.41 67.64
C SER A 402 16.55 -3.80 67.11
N LEU A 403 15.98 -4.63 68.00
CA LEU A 403 15.50 -5.97 67.62
C LEU A 403 14.50 -5.92 66.45
N TYR A 404 13.63 -4.91 66.44
CA TYR A 404 12.68 -4.67 65.35
C TYR A 404 13.37 -4.40 64.00
N ASP A 405 14.42 -3.58 63.99
CA ASP A 405 15.16 -3.27 62.76
C ASP A 405 16.01 -4.49 62.30
N ILE A 406 16.50 -5.33 63.22
CA ILE A 406 17.20 -6.59 62.94
C ILE A 406 16.24 -7.64 62.34
N GLU A 407 15.11 -7.93 63.00
CA GLU A 407 14.06 -8.84 62.49
C GLU A 407 13.57 -8.39 61.12
N ARG A 408 13.37 -7.09 60.93
CA ARG A 408 13.02 -6.50 59.63
C ARG A 408 14.11 -6.73 58.59
N ALA A 409 15.39 -6.50 58.93
CA ALA A 409 16.50 -6.70 58.00
C ALA A 409 16.61 -8.17 57.56
N GLN A 410 16.45 -9.12 58.49
CA GLN A 410 16.39 -10.56 58.19
C GLN A 410 15.23 -10.90 57.25
N ASN A 411 14.02 -10.38 57.51
CA ASN A 411 12.84 -10.52 56.62
C ASN A 411 13.03 -9.90 55.23
N GLU A 412 13.85 -8.86 55.08
CA GLU A 412 14.21 -8.27 53.78
C GLU A 412 15.29 -9.11 53.07
N MET A 413 16.27 -9.65 53.80
CA MET A 413 17.29 -10.57 53.28
C MET A 413 16.68 -11.88 52.74
N GLU A 414 15.70 -12.46 53.44
CA GLU A 414 15.00 -13.67 52.98
C GLU A 414 14.29 -13.47 51.64
N LYS A 415 13.65 -12.31 51.44
CA LYS A 415 12.98 -11.96 50.17
C LYS A 415 13.98 -11.83 49.03
N ILE A 416 15.11 -11.18 49.27
CA ILE A 416 16.20 -11.07 48.29
C ILE A 416 16.75 -12.47 47.93
N GLN A 417 16.89 -13.37 48.90
CA GLN A 417 17.29 -14.76 48.64
C GLN A 417 16.24 -15.56 47.84
N GLN A 418 14.94 -15.33 48.11
CA GLN A 418 13.85 -15.92 47.33
C GLN A 418 13.89 -15.43 45.88
N GLN A 419 13.99 -14.11 45.64
CA GLN A 419 14.13 -13.51 44.31
C GLN A 419 15.37 -14.02 43.56
N LEU A 420 16.54 -14.09 44.22
CA LEU A 420 17.74 -14.69 43.63
C LEU A 420 17.50 -16.16 43.21
N SER A 421 16.77 -16.94 44.01
CA SER A 421 16.40 -18.32 43.66
C SER A 421 15.43 -18.41 42.49
N GLU A 422 14.62 -17.39 42.24
CA GLU A 422 13.69 -17.32 41.10
C GLU A 422 14.43 -16.89 39.84
N ILE A 423 15.32 -15.90 39.94
CA ILE A 423 16.19 -15.48 38.83
C ILE A 423 17.11 -16.62 38.39
N ASP A 424 17.76 -17.33 39.32
CA ASP A 424 18.59 -18.48 38.96
C ASP A 424 17.75 -19.63 38.35
N LYS A 425 16.45 -19.79 38.68
CA LYS A 425 15.54 -20.71 37.94
C LYS A 425 15.25 -20.19 36.52
N HIS A 426 14.91 -18.90 36.36
CA HIS A 426 14.63 -18.28 35.06
C HIS A 426 15.85 -18.29 34.12
N LEU A 427 17.06 -18.13 34.65
CA LEU A 427 18.30 -18.23 33.87
C LEU A 427 18.55 -19.65 33.34
N ASN A 428 18.22 -20.68 34.13
CA ASN A 428 18.27 -22.08 33.68
C ASN A 428 17.17 -22.41 32.64
N ASN A 429 15.94 -21.92 32.86
CA ASN A 429 14.77 -22.20 32.01
C ASN A 429 14.40 -21.01 31.10
N LEU A 430 15.41 -20.33 30.55
CA LEU A 430 15.27 -19.03 29.86
C LEU A 430 14.26 -19.00 28.71
N VAL A 431 14.06 -20.13 28.01
CA VAL A 431 13.09 -20.25 26.91
C VAL A 431 11.65 -20.26 27.44
N GLU A 432 11.39 -20.92 28.57
CA GLU A 432 10.07 -20.95 29.22
C GLU A 432 9.71 -19.56 29.75
N PHE A 433 10.67 -18.91 30.43
CA PHE A 433 10.54 -17.54 30.90
C PHE A 433 10.26 -16.55 29.76
N ALA A 434 10.99 -16.63 28.65
CA ALA A 434 10.73 -15.80 27.47
C ALA A 434 9.33 -16.01 26.88
N ILE A 435 8.84 -17.25 26.86
CA ILE A 435 7.48 -17.57 26.41
C ILE A 435 6.42 -16.98 27.36
N ASP A 436 6.65 -16.96 28.68
CA ASP A 436 5.72 -16.35 29.65
C ASP A 436 5.73 -14.82 29.64
N VAL A 437 6.89 -14.20 29.36
CA VAL A 437 6.99 -12.77 29.03
C VAL A 437 6.16 -12.45 27.77
N LEU A 438 6.31 -13.22 26.70
CA LEU A 438 5.52 -13.05 25.46
C LEU A 438 4.01 -13.27 25.67
N LYS A 439 3.60 -14.26 26.49
CA LYS A 439 2.19 -14.43 26.90
C LYS A 439 1.66 -13.20 27.65
N THR A 440 2.50 -12.55 28.47
CA THR A 440 2.13 -11.34 29.19
C THR A 440 1.93 -10.16 28.23
N TYR A 441 2.81 -10.01 27.23
CA TYR A 441 2.64 -9.02 26.16
C TYR A 441 1.40 -9.29 25.28
N ILE A 442 1.05 -10.55 25.02
CA ILE A 442 -0.21 -10.91 24.35
C ILE A 442 -1.42 -10.43 25.16
N LYS A 443 -1.47 -10.67 26.48
CA LYS A 443 -2.57 -10.21 27.35
C LYS A 443 -2.74 -8.69 27.36
N MET A 444 -1.66 -7.93 27.22
CA MET A 444 -1.70 -6.46 27.12
C MET A 444 -2.28 -5.95 25.80
N LEU A 445 -2.34 -6.78 24.76
CA LEU A 445 -2.73 -6.39 23.40
C LEU A 445 -4.05 -7.04 22.92
N GLU A 446 -4.37 -8.25 23.36
CA GLU A 446 -5.42 -9.09 22.75
C GLU A 446 -6.82 -8.47 22.76
N ALA A 447 -7.15 -7.65 23.76
CA ALA A 447 -8.42 -6.93 23.82
C ALA A 447 -8.56 -5.83 22.74
N ASN A 448 -7.44 -5.22 22.31
CA ASN A 448 -7.43 -4.06 21.41
C ASN A 448 -7.00 -4.40 19.97
N TRP A 449 -6.41 -5.59 19.76
CA TRP A 449 -5.80 -6.00 18.49
C TRP A 449 -6.38 -7.30 17.87
N PRO A 450 -7.71 -7.45 17.73
CA PRO A 450 -8.28 -8.52 16.91
C PRO A 450 -7.88 -8.34 15.44
N ARG A 451 -7.78 -9.44 14.69
CA ARG A 451 -7.47 -9.39 13.25
C ARG A 451 -8.58 -8.62 12.49
N ARG A 452 -8.19 -7.69 11.62
CA ARG A 452 -9.13 -6.85 10.85
C ARG A 452 -9.26 -7.31 9.40
N THR A 453 -8.15 -7.64 8.75
CA THR A 453 -8.10 -7.98 7.32
C THR A 453 -8.49 -9.43 7.08
N LYS A 454 -9.43 -9.63 6.14
CA LYS A 454 -9.97 -10.94 5.74
C LYS A 454 -9.09 -11.53 4.64
N ILE A 455 -8.52 -12.72 4.85
CA ILE A 455 -7.67 -13.38 3.85
C ILE A 455 -8.56 -14.17 2.87
N LYS A 456 -8.43 -13.92 1.56
CA LYS A 456 -9.14 -14.65 0.50
C LYS A 456 -8.38 -14.55 -0.83
N THR A 457 -8.04 -15.69 -1.42
CA THR A 457 -7.52 -15.75 -2.80
C THR A 457 -8.65 -15.48 -3.81
N TYR A 458 -8.36 -14.74 -4.88
CA TYR A 458 -9.32 -14.46 -5.95
C TYR A 458 -8.64 -14.47 -7.34
N LYS A 459 -9.44 -14.69 -8.39
CA LYS A 459 -8.96 -14.56 -9.76
C LYS A 459 -8.62 -13.10 -10.05
N LYS A 460 -7.49 -12.87 -10.74
CA LYS A 460 -7.16 -11.57 -11.33
C LYS A 460 -8.26 -11.17 -12.30
N ILE A 461 -8.82 -9.99 -12.12
CA ILE A 461 -9.75 -9.37 -13.09
C ILE A 461 -8.89 -8.61 -14.11
N GLU A 462 -9.18 -8.77 -15.40
CA GLU A 462 -8.49 -8.02 -16.45
C GLU A 462 -9.40 -6.91 -16.97
N ALA A 463 -8.93 -5.66 -16.91
CA ALA A 463 -9.65 -4.46 -17.36
C ALA A 463 -10.36 -4.65 -18.72
N ARG A 464 -9.70 -5.28 -19.71
CA ARG A 464 -10.29 -5.53 -21.02
C ARG A 464 -11.51 -6.47 -21.00
N ALA A 465 -11.54 -7.44 -20.09
CA ALA A 465 -12.65 -8.40 -19.99
C ALA A 465 -13.92 -7.80 -19.35
N VAL A 466 -13.78 -6.69 -18.61
CA VAL A 466 -14.89 -5.95 -17.97
C VAL A 466 -15.16 -4.61 -18.66
N ALA A 467 -14.45 -4.31 -19.76
CA ALA A 467 -14.62 -3.10 -20.53
C ALA A 467 -15.96 -3.12 -21.28
N ARG A 468 -16.83 -2.17 -20.94
CA ARG A 468 -18.18 -2.07 -21.50
C ARG A 468 -18.09 -1.58 -22.95
N HIS A 469 -18.83 -2.23 -23.84
CA HIS A 469 -18.85 -1.92 -25.28
C HIS A 469 -20.00 -0.95 -25.60
N ASP A 470 -19.94 0.26 -25.07
CA ASP A 470 -21.02 1.26 -25.20
C ASP A 470 -20.56 2.63 -25.73
N ILE A 471 -19.35 2.70 -26.29
CA ILE A 471 -18.86 3.87 -27.01
C ILE A 471 -19.26 3.72 -28.48
N ALA A 472 -20.06 4.66 -29.01
CA ALA A 472 -20.48 4.66 -30.40
C ALA A 472 -19.36 5.18 -31.32
N LEU A 473 -18.76 4.28 -32.10
CA LEU A 473 -17.81 4.64 -33.15
C LEU A 473 -18.56 5.17 -34.38
N ARG A 474 -18.16 6.34 -34.88
CA ARG A 474 -18.79 7.00 -36.03
C ARG A 474 -17.84 7.15 -37.21
N TYR A 475 -18.41 7.17 -38.41
CA TYR A 475 -17.71 7.44 -39.67
C TYR A 475 -18.43 8.54 -40.47
N ASP A 476 -17.69 9.58 -40.81
CA ASP A 476 -18.11 10.63 -41.73
C ASP A 476 -17.53 10.32 -43.11
N ALA A 477 -18.40 9.90 -44.04
CA ALA A 477 -18.01 9.51 -45.39
C ALA A 477 -17.70 10.71 -46.30
N GLU A 478 -18.25 11.89 -46.04
CA GLU A 478 -17.99 13.09 -46.83
C GLU A 478 -16.64 13.70 -46.46
N ALA A 479 -16.33 13.80 -45.17
CA ALA A 479 -15.06 14.33 -44.68
C ALA A 479 -13.96 13.27 -44.53
N GLY A 480 -14.30 11.97 -44.57
CA GLY A 480 -13.35 10.84 -44.50
C GLY A 480 -12.74 10.60 -43.11
N TYR A 481 -13.46 10.92 -42.03
CA TYR A 481 -13.00 10.78 -40.64
C TYR A 481 -13.71 9.63 -39.91
N VAL A 482 -12.95 8.88 -39.11
CA VAL A 482 -13.47 7.89 -38.14
C VAL A 482 -13.14 8.35 -36.73
N GLY A 483 -14.04 8.14 -35.78
CA GLY A 483 -13.76 8.35 -34.36
C GLY A 483 -15.00 8.39 -33.48
N THR A 484 -14.80 8.64 -32.18
CA THR A 484 -15.88 8.78 -31.19
C THR A 484 -16.56 10.16 -31.27
N GLU A 485 -15.78 11.21 -31.56
CA GLU A 485 -16.21 12.62 -31.64
C GLU A 485 -16.56 13.06 -33.08
N VAL A 486 -16.76 12.12 -34.00
CA VAL A 486 -17.10 12.40 -35.40
C VAL A 486 -18.63 12.48 -35.59
N SER A 487 -19.12 13.49 -36.30
CA SER A 487 -20.56 13.75 -36.52
C SER A 487 -21.25 12.85 -37.56
N GLY A 488 -20.64 11.71 -37.92
CA GLY A 488 -21.10 10.81 -38.97
C GLY A 488 -22.00 9.66 -38.49
N GLU A 489 -22.22 8.68 -39.36
CA GLU A 489 -23.05 7.50 -39.08
C GLU A 489 -22.39 6.60 -38.03
N LYS A 490 -23.20 6.02 -37.12
CA LYS A 490 -22.74 5.02 -36.13
C LYS A 490 -22.44 3.71 -36.86
N VAL A 491 -21.19 3.25 -36.80
CA VAL A 491 -20.76 2.01 -37.49
C VAL A 491 -20.70 0.83 -36.53
N LEU A 492 -20.20 1.05 -35.30
CA LEU A 492 -19.98 0.01 -34.29
C LEU A 492 -20.22 0.56 -32.88
N GLU A 493 -20.44 -0.33 -31.92
CA GLU A 493 -20.22 -0.07 -30.49
C GLU A 493 -18.92 -0.77 -30.07
N VAL A 494 -18.08 -0.07 -29.32
CA VAL A 494 -16.72 -0.50 -28.97
C VAL A 494 -16.42 -0.15 -27.51
N SER A 495 -15.44 -0.84 -26.90
CA SER A 495 -14.90 -0.43 -25.61
C SER A 495 -13.69 0.49 -25.75
N ALA A 496 -13.34 1.23 -24.69
CA ALA A 496 -12.16 2.09 -24.64
C ALA A 496 -10.82 1.37 -24.89
N TYR A 497 -10.78 0.04 -24.72
CA TYR A 497 -9.57 -0.78 -24.88
C TYR A 497 -9.49 -1.50 -26.22
N ASP A 498 -10.50 -1.36 -27.07
CA ASP A 498 -10.51 -2.03 -28.36
C ASP A 498 -9.67 -1.31 -29.41
N LYS A 499 -9.17 -2.13 -30.32
CA LYS A 499 -8.46 -1.69 -31.51
C LYS A 499 -9.41 -1.83 -32.69
N ILE A 500 -9.36 -0.88 -33.60
CA ILE A 500 -10.22 -0.85 -34.78
C ILE A 500 -9.40 -1.26 -35.99
N LEU A 501 -9.88 -2.27 -36.73
CA LEU A 501 -9.45 -2.54 -38.09
C LEU A 501 -10.18 -1.58 -39.02
N VAL A 502 -9.44 -0.85 -39.85
CA VAL A 502 -10.00 -0.02 -40.93
C VAL A 502 -9.41 -0.51 -42.25
N LEU A 503 -10.25 -0.94 -43.20
CA LEU A 503 -9.88 -1.36 -44.54
C LEU A 503 -10.39 -0.34 -45.56
N ARG A 504 -9.46 0.24 -46.32
CA ARG A 504 -9.71 1.27 -47.35
C ARG A 504 -9.93 0.62 -48.73
N LYS A 505 -10.58 1.32 -49.65
CA LYS A 505 -10.91 0.81 -51.02
C LYS A 505 -9.69 0.49 -51.90
N ASN A 506 -8.51 1.02 -51.60
CA ASN A 506 -7.24 0.60 -52.20
C ASN A 506 -6.69 -0.73 -51.64
N GLY A 507 -7.42 -1.39 -50.73
CA GLY A 507 -7.03 -2.66 -50.13
C GLY A 507 -5.96 -2.57 -49.04
N ILE A 508 -5.58 -1.36 -48.62
CA ILE A 508 -4.75 -1.14 -47.44
C ILE A 508 -5.62 -1.25 -46.19
N TYR A 509 -5.20 -2.10 -45.24
CA TYR A 509 -5.73 -2.12 -43.88
C TYR A 509 -4.74 -1.50 -42.89
N THR A 510 -5.31 -0.80 -41.90
CA THR A 510 -4.61 -0.27 -40.73
C THR A 510 -5.34 -0.81 -39.50
N VAL A 511 -4.60 -1.19 -38.44
CA VAL A 511 -5.21 -1.44 -37.12
C VAL A 511 -4.78 -0.35 -36.16
N LEU A 512 -5.73 0.39 -35.62
CA LEU A 512 -5.55 1.58 -34.79
C LEU A 512 -6.06 1.32 -33.35
N PRO A 513 -5.58 2.04 -32.32
CA PRO A 513 -6.37 2.20 -31.09
C PRO A 513 -7.66 2.98 -31.40
N LEU A 514 -8.64 2.95 -30.48
CA LEU A 514 -9.81 3.82 -30.56
C LEU A 514 -9.39 5.31 -30.67
N PRO A 515 -9.74 6.03 -31.75
CA PRO A 515 -9.38 7.43 -31.93
C PRO A 515 -10.57 8.36 -31.67
N ASP A 516 -10.30 9.53 -31.10
CA ASP A 516 -11.33 10.57 -30.94
C ASP A 516 -11.78 11.08 -32.31
N ARG A 517 -10.79 11.35 -33.18
CA ARG A 517 -10.97 11.67 -34.61
C ARG A 517 -9.68 11.40 -35.40
N ILE A 518 -9.75 10.58 -36.45
CA ILE A 518 -8.63 10.34 -37.39
C ILE A 518 -9.12 10.31 -38.84
N PHE A 519 -8.35 10.89 -39.76
CA PHE A 519 -8.64 10.81 -41.20
C PHE A 519 -8.19 9.46 -41.78
N VAL A 520 -9.11 8.76 -42.44
CA VAL A 520 -8.85 7.47 -43.08
C VAL A 520 -9.17 7.46 -44.59
N GLY A 521 -9.86 8.49 -45.08
CA GLY A 521 -10.31 8.64 -46.47
C GLY A 521 -11.81 8.42 -46.61
N GLN A 522 -12.39 8.89 -47.71
CA GLN A 522 -13.84 8.89 -48.00
C GLN A 522 -14.38 7.53 -48.47
N GLU A 523 -13.50 6.62 -48.91
CA GLU A 523 -13.89 5.31 -49.45
C GLU A 523 -13.31 4.15 -48.63
N LEU A 524 -14.09 3.73 -47.61
CA LEU A 524 -13.82 2.54 -46.80
C LEU A 524 -14.59 1.33 -47.33
N LEU A 525 -14.03 0.13 -47.15
CA LEU A 525 -14.69 -1.15 -47.42
C LEU A 525 -15.22 -1.81 -46.14
N TRP A 526 -14.49 -1.66 -45.03
CA TRP A 526 -14.84 -2.33 -43.78
C TRP A 526 -14.22 -1.63 -42.56
N ILE A 527 -14.99 -1.59 -41.47
CA ILE A 527 -14.52 -1.25 -40.12
C ILE A 527 -14.94 -2.42 -39.20
N ALA A 528 -14.05 -2.87 -38.31
CA ALA A 528 -14.34 -3.94 -37.36
C ALA A 528 -13.52 -3.82 -36.07
N ILE A 529 -13.98 -4.45 -34.99
CA ILE A 529 -13.16 -4.65 -33.78
C ILE A 529 -12.05 -5.66 -34.09
N ALA A 530 -10.81 -5.25 -33.88
CA ALA A 530 -9.62 -6.05 -34.16
C ALA A 530 -9.31 -7.04 -33.00
N ASN A 531 -10.23 -7.97 -32.75
CA ASN A 531 -9.91 -9.18 -31.98
C ASN A 531 -9.19 -10.20 -32.87
N LYS A 532 -8.05 -10.73 -32.39
CA LYS A 532 -7.21 -11.68 -33.14
C LYS A 532 -7.94 -12.99 -33.44
N GLU A 533 -8.76 -13.46 -32.51
CA GLU A 533 -9.53 -14.70 -32.66
C GLU A 533 -10.56 -14.54 -33.79
N LEU A 534 -11.45 -13.55 -33.68
CA LEU A 534 -12.46 -13.24 -34.69
C LEU A 534 -11.86 -12.96 -36.08
N LEU A 535 -10.79 -12.16 -36.17
CA LEU A 535 -10.13 -11.84 -37.45
C LEU A 535 -9.30 -12.99 -38.05
N SER A 536 -9.00 -14.03 -37.27
CA SER A 536 -8.39 -15.26 -37.80
C SER A 536 -9.44 -16.19 -38.42
N GLU A 537 -10.69 -16.13 -37.95
CA GLU A 537 -11.80 -16.93 -38.47
C GLU A 537 -12.61 -16.26 -39.60
N GLN A 538 -12.59 -14.92 -39.70
CA GLN A 538 -13.39 -14.19 -40.70
C GLN A 538 -12.64 -14.06 -42.03
N PRO A 539 -13.11 -14.70 -43.13
CA PRO A 539 -12.42 -14.66 -44.41
C PRO A 539 -12.80 -13.39 -45.19
N ILE A 540 -11.82 -12.52 -45.39
CA ILE A 540 -11.94 -11.32 -46.23
C ILE A 540 -11.82 -11.74 -47.69
N THR A 541 -12.89 -11.57 -48.47
CA THR A 541 -12.93 -11.86 -49.90
C THR A 541 -12.94 -10.56 -50.70
N MET A 542 -11.88 -10.32 -51.48
CA MET A 542 -11.77 -9.20 -52.42
C MET A 542 -11.71 -9.71 -53.84
N ILE A 543 -12.36 -8.98 -54.75
CA ILE A 543 -12.31 -9.19 -56.20
C ILE A 543 -11.81 -7.89 -56.84
N TYR A 544 -10.72 -7.98 -57.60
CA TYR A 544 -10.00 -6.82 -58.13
C TYR A 544 -9.47 -7.06 -59.55
N LYS A 545 -9.21 -5.99 -60.28
CA LYS A 545 -8.44 -5.99 -61.56
C LYS A 545 -7.06 -5.39 -61.30
N LEU A 546 -6.06 -5.74 -62.12
CA LEU A 546 -4.69 -5.23 -62.01
C LEU A 546 -4.38 -4.33 -63.20
N LEU A 547 -4.35 -3.01 -63.03
CA LEU A 547 -4.09 -2.09 -64.13
C LEU A 547 -2.68 -2.32 -64.71
N PRO A 548 -2.48 -2.42 -66.05
CA PRO A 548 -3.47 -2.24 -67.12
C PRO A 548 -4.17 -3.52 -67.62
N ASP A 549 -3.95 -4.68 -67.02
CA ASP A 549 -4.71 -5.90 -67.29
C ASP A 549 -6.21 -5.67 -66.99
N LYS A 550 -7.05 -6.28 -67.83
CA LYS A 550 -8.50 -6.16 -67.81
C LYS A 550 -9.17 -7.38 -67.16
N GLY A 551 -8.40 -8.42 -66.88
CA GLY A 551 -8.85 -9.60 -66.15
C GLY A 551 -9.12 -9.34 -64.66
N ALA A 552 -9.89 -10.24 -64.06
CA ALA A 552 -10.29 -10.20 -62.67
C ALA A 552 -9.57 -11.26 -61.84
N TYR A 553 -9.30 -10.94 -60.57
CA TYR A 553 -8.63 -11.79 -59.60
C TYR A 553 -9.47 -11.86 -58.32
N ILE A 554 -9.62 -13.04 -57.72
CA ILE A 554 -10.20 -13.23 -56.39
C ILE A 554 -9.10 -13.51 -55.37
N LYS A 555 -9.16 -12.85 -54.22
CA LYS A 555 -8.33 -13.17 -53.06
C LYS A 555 -9.20 -13.32 -51.82
N ARG A 556 -9.10 -14.49 -51.19
CA ARG A 556 -9.65 -14.77 -49.86
C ARG A 556 -8.48 -14.82 -48.88
N THR A 557 -8.53 -14.07 -47.79
CA THR A 557 -7.43 -13.92 -46.81
C THR A 557 -8.00 -13.69 -45.41
N ILE A 558 -7.21 -13.99 -44.37
CA ILE A 558 -7.54 -13.70 -42.96
C ILE A 558 -6.53 -12.71 -42.38
N ILE A 559 -6.83 -12.12 -41.21
CA ILE A 559 -5.94 -11.18 -40.50
C ILE A 559 -5.56 -11.77 -39.14
N ASP A 560 -4.64 -12.72 -39.17
CA ASP A 560 -4.08 -13.43 -37.99
C ASP A 560 -3.11 -12.58 -37.12
N SER A 561 -2.66 -11.42 -37.62
CA SER A 561 -1.54 -10.64 -37.04
C SER A 561 -1.39 -9.27 -37.70
N TRP A 562 -0.88 -8.30 -36.94
CA TRP A 562 -0.63 -6.93 -37.37
C TRP A 562 0.29 -6.21 -36.36
N LEU A 563 0.83 -5.06 -36.75
CA LEU A 563 1.38 -4.05 -35.84
C LEU A 563 0.42 -2.85 -35.81
N THR A 564 0.14 -2.32 -34.62
CA THR A 564 -0.77 -1.17 -34.47
C THR A 564 -0.15 0.08 -35.10
N GLY A 565 -0.95 0.85 -35.84
CA GLY A 565 -0.52 2.07 -36.55
C GLY A 565 0.27 1.82 -37.83
N LYS A 566 0.48 0.56 -38.25
CA LYS A 566 1.12 0.23 -39.52
C LYS A 566 0.10 -0.15 -40.59
N ASP A 567 0.31 0.38 -41.79
CA ASP A 567 -0.44 0.05 -43.00
C ASP A 567 0.07 -1.26 -43.64
N TYR A 568 -0.87 -2.07 -44.12
CA TYR A 568 -0.64 -3.35 -44.79
C TYR A 568 -1.56 -3.48 -46.01
N SER A 569 -1.00 -3.64 -47.21
CA SER A 569 -1.84 -3.91 -48.39
C SER A 569 -2.20 -5.39 -48.51
N LEU A 570 -3.48 -5.67 -48.77
CA LEU A 570 -3.98 -7.00 -49.13
C LEU A 570 -3.97 -7.24 -50.64
N VAL A 571 -3.72 -6.23 -51.47
CA VAL A 571 -3.68 -6.31 -52.95
C VAL A 571 -2.42 -5.63 -53.49
N PRO A 572 -1.95 -5.95 -54.72
CA PRO A 572 -0.88 -5.20 -55.37
C PRO A 572 -1.25 -3.71 -55.55
N GLU A 573 -0.26 -2.81 -55.59
CA GLU A 573 -0.49 -1.36 -55.63
C GLU A 573 -1.22 -0.87 -56.88
N ASN A 574 -1.15 -1.63 -57.98
CA ASN A 574 -1.88 -1.39 -59.22
C ASN A 574 -3.28 -2.07 -59.26
N ALA A 575 -3.79 -2.56 -58.13
CA ALA A 575 -5.10 -3.18 -58.05
C ALA A 575 -6.23 -2.17 -57.79
N GLU A 576 -7.32 -2.31 -58.54
CA GLU A 576 -8.58 -1.61 -58.28
C GLU A 576 -9.62 -2.64 -57.83
N ILE A 577 -10.14 -2.49 -56.60
CA ILE A 577 -11.13 -3.40 -56.00
C ILE A 577 -12.52 -3.09 -56.59
N ILE A 578 -13.18 -4.15 -57.07
CA ILE A 578 -14.48 -4.12 -57.75
C ILE A 578 -15.57 -4.80 -56.89
N GLY A 579 -15.17 -5.75 -56.05
CA GLY A 579 -16.06 -6.46 -55.14
C GLY A 579 -15.40 -6.80 -53.82
N PHE A 580 -16.20 -6.77 -52.75
CA PHE A 580 -15.78 -7.02 -51.37
C PHE A 580 -16.89 -7.77 -50.62
N SER A 581 -16.52 -8.76 -49.79
CA SER A 581 -17.40 -9.37 -48.78
C SER A 581 -16.56 -10.03 -47.69
N THR A 582 -17.09 -10.08 -46.47
CA THR A 582 -16.52 -10.78 -45.31
C THR A 582 -17.24 -12.11 -45.01
N GLU A 583 -18.24 -12.49 -45.82
CA GLU A 583 -19.04 -13.69 -45.61
C GLU A 583 -18.24 -14.98 -45.84
N LYS A 584 -18.47 -15.99 -44.97
CA LYS A 584 -17.77 -17.29 -45.05
C LYS A 584 -18.09 -18.03 -46.35
N GLU A 585 -19.34 -18.00 -46.81
CA GLU A 585 -19.77 -18.54 -48.10
C GLU A 585 -20.78 -17.61 -48.78
N PHE A 586 -20.52 -17.26 -50.04
CA PHE A 586 -21.45 -16.50 -50.88
C PHE A 586 -21.21 -16.79 -52.36
N SER A 587 -22.21 -16.53 -53.20
CA SER A 587 -22.06 -16.56 -54.67
C SER A 587 -22.11 -15.16 -55.24
N PHE A 588 -21.39 -14.93 -56.34
CA PHE A 588 -21.32 -13.64 -57.00
C PHE A 588 -21.32 -13.79 -58.52
N GLN A 589 -21.86 -12.79 -59.19
CA GLN A 589 -21.90 -12.68 -60.64
C GLN A 589 -20.90 -11.60 -61.08
N LEU A 590 -20.10 -11.93 -62.10
CA LEU A 590 -19.38 -10.94 -62.88
C LEU A 590 -20.13 -10.71 -64.20
N GLU A 591 -20.37 -9.45 -64.52
CA GLU A 591 -20.87 -9.02 -65.82
C GLU A 591 -19.72 -8.44 -66.63
N TYR A 592 -19.60 -8.84 -67.90
CA TYR A 592 -18.51 -8.41 -68.79
C TYR A 592 -18.96 -7.32 -69.75
N LYS A 593 -18.07 -6.36 -70.05
CA LYS A 593 -18.35 -5.36 -71.09
C LYS A 593 -18.53 -6.07 -72.44
N PRO A 594 -19.63 -5.79 -73.18
CA PRO A 594 -19.89 -6.47 -74.44
C PRO A 594 -18.81 -6.13 -75.48
N LYS A 595 -18.27 -7.16 -76.12
CA LYS A 595 -17.40 -7.06 -77.29
C LYS A 595 -17.97 -7.94 -78.41
N PRO A 596 -17.84 -7.54 -79.68
CA PRO A 596 -18.33 -8.34 -80.79
C PRO A 596 -17.75 -9.76 -80.73
N ARG A 597 -18.60 -10.76 -81.02
CA ARG A 597 -18.34 -12.22 -80.96
C ARG A 597 -18.34 -12.89 -79.56
N ILE A 598 -18.53 -12.19 -78.44
CA ILE A 598 -18.66 -12.83 -77.11
C ILE A 598 -20.11 -13.26 -76.83
N LYS A 599 -20.34 -14.56 -76.54
CA LYS A 599 -21.69 -15.11 -76.21
C LYS A 599 -22.03 -15.16 -74.72
N LYS A 600 -21.05 -15.25 -73.81
CA LYS A 600 -21.29 -15.22 -72.35
C LYS A 600 -21.04 -13.80 -71.80
N ILE A 601 -22.12 -13.09 -71.48
CA ILE A 601 -22.07 -11.72 -70.94
C ILE A 601 -22.01 -11.71 -69.40
N LYS A 602 -22.54 -12.75 -68.74
CA LYS A 602 -22.54 -12.91 -67.28
C LYS A 602 -21.98 -14.27 -66.90
N GLU A 603 -21.28 -14.37 -65.77
CA GLU A 603 -20.70 -15.63 -65.27
C GLU A 603 -20.74 -15.65 -63.73
N ILE A 604 -21.17 -16.77 -63.15
CA ILE A 604 -21.44 -16.92 -61.71
C ILE A 604 -20.34 -17.77 -61.07
N PHE A 605 -19.82 -17.30 -59.94
CA PHE A 605 -18.78 -17.92 -59.15
C PHE A 605 -19.27 -18.10 -57.71
N ASN A 606 -18.80 -19.14 -57.03
CA ASN A 606 -18.98 -19.30 -55.58
C ASN A 606 -17.64 -19.05 -54.89
N ALA A 607 -17.61 -18.13 -53.92
CA ALA A 607 -16.39 -17.75 -53.21
C ALA A 607 -15.79 -18.91 -52.39
N SER A 608 -16.62 -19.80 -51.82
CA SER A 608 -16.12 -20.87 -50.92
C SER A 608 -15.17 -21.84 -51.63
N ARG A 609 -15.32 -22.01 -52.95
CA ARG A 609 -14.48 -22.86 -53.80
C ARG A 609 -13.03 -22.39 -53.97
N TYR A 610 -12.71 -21.15 -53.60
CA TYR A 610 -11.35 -20.60 -53.70
C TYR A 610 -10.62 -20.71 -52.35
N PRO A 611 -9.39 -21.26 -52.31
CA PRO A 611 -8.65 -21.41 -51.06
C PRO A 611 -8.20 -20.05 -50.50
N LEU A 612 -7.98 -20.02 -49.18
CA LEU A 612 -7.33 -18.89 -48.52
C LEU A 612 -5.89 -18.72 -49.06
N ARG A 613 -5.50 -17.46 -49.24
CA ARG A 613 -4.17 -17.02 -49.68
C ARG A 613 -3.56 -16.14 -48.59
N GLY A 614 -2.26 -16.28 -48.36
CA GLY A 614 -1.53 -15.44 -47.40
C GLY A 614 -1.55 -13.95 -47.80
N LYS A 615 -1.33 -13.06 -46.83
CA LYS A 615 -1.47 -11.61 -46.98
C LYS A 615 -0.66 -11.01 -48.13
N GLN A 616 0.55 -11.51 -48.39
CA GLN A 616 1.39 -11.06 -49.51
C GLN A 616 1.17 -11.82 -50.84
N ALA A 617 0.42 -12.94 -50.83
CA ALA A 617 0.20 -13.73 -52.04
C ALA A 617 -0.82 -13.05 -52.97
N GLN A 618 -0.60 -13.15 -54.28
CA GLN A 618 -1.55 -12.66 -55.29
C GLN A 618 -2.85 -13.49 -55.28
N GLY A 619 -3.96 -12.84 -55.65
CA GLY A 619 -5.24 -13.51 -55.91
C GLY A 619 -5.19 -14.47 -57.11
N ILE A 620 -6.14 -15.39 -57.14
CA ILE A 620 -6.35 -16.34 -58.25
C ILE A 620 -7.08 -15.62 -59.37
N LYS A 621 -6.57 -15.70 -60.61
CA LYS A 621 -7.26 -15.12 -61.77
C LYS A 621 -8.57 -15.86 -62.04
N LEU A 622 -9.67 -15.12 -62.10
CA LEU A 622 -11.00 -15.63 -62.44
C LEU A 622 -11.22 -15.69 -63.96
N THR A 623 -10.71 -14.67 -64.68
CA THR A 623 -11.04 -14.42 -66.09
C THR A 623 -10.14 -13.33 -66.67
N ASP A 624 -9.90 -13.34 -67.97
CA ASP A 624 -9.21 -12.29 -68.73
C ASP A 624 -10.18 -11.22 -69.29
N ARG A 625 -11.48 -11.36 -69.03
CA ARG A 625 -12.52 -10.48 -69.57
C ARG A 625 -12.72 -9.23 -68.73
N GLU A 626 -12.80 -8.10 -69.43
CA GLU A 626 -13.07 -6.77 -68.87
C GLU A 626 -14.44 -6.72 -68.17
N ILE A 627 -14.44 -6.57 -66.84
CA ILE A 627 -15.65 -6.43 -66.04
C ILE A 627 -16.38 -5.12 -66.38
N ALA A 628 -17.71 -5.20 -66.44
CA ALA A 628 -18.64 -4.08 -66.33
C ALA A 628 -19.10 -3.92 -64.87
N ASN A 629 -19.73 -4.94 -64.29
CA ASN A 629 -20.30 -4.94 -62.94
C ASN A 629 -19.87 -6.18 -62.12
N PHE A 630 -19.84 -6.02 -60.79
CA PHE A 630 -19.83 -7.09 -59.79
C PHE A 630 -21.15 -7.06 -59.03
N ILE A 631 -21.78 -8.22 -58.83
CA ILE A 631 -23.06 -8.34 -58.12
C ILE A 631 -22.98 -9.55 -57.17
N ILE A 632 -23.19 -9.34 -55.87
CA ILE A 632 -23.37 -10.45 -54.91
C ILE A 632 -24.76 -11.06 -55.15
N ILE A 633 -24.84 -12.39 -55.21
CA ILE A 633 -26.10 -13.13 -55.31
C ILE A 633 -26.50 -13.55 -53.89
N PRO A 634 -27.54 -12.96 -53.29
CA PRO A 634 -28.00 -13.37 -51.96
C PRO A 634 -28.50 -14.83 -52.00
N SER A 635 -27.98 -15.67 -51.10
CA SER A 635 -28.31 -17.09 -51.01
C SER A 635 -29.69 -17.30 -50.37
N SER A 636 -30.71 -17.48 -51.19
CA SER A 636 -32.11 -17.61 -50.76
C SER A 636 -32.47 -19.00 -50.20
N ILE A 637 -32.04 -19.33 -48.97
CA ILE A 637 -32.52 -20.45 -48.15
C ILE A 637 -32.44 -20.07 -46.66
N GLY A 638 -33.44 -20.47 -45.86
CA GLY A 638 -33.29 -20.64 -44.41
C GLY A 638 -33.84 -19.53 -43.50
N LYS A 639 -35.16 -19.52 -43.25
CA LYS A 639 -35.69 -19.00 -41.98
C LYS A 639 -35.59 -20.11 -40.92
N SER A 640 -34.73 -19.93 -39.93
CA SER A 640 -34.68 -20.76 -38.71
C SER A 640 -34.25 -19.90 -37.54
N ASN A 641 -35.00 -19.91 -36.44
CA ASN A 641 -34.73 -19.05 -35.29
C ASN A 641 -33.45 -19.48 -34.56
N SER A 642 -32.43 -18.62 -34.58
CA SER A 642 -31.29 -18.62 -33.67
C SER A 642 -30.94 -17.17 -33.32
N LEU A 643 -30.60 -16.91 -32.07
CA LEU A 643 -30.47 -15.58 -31.47
C LEU A 643 -29.52 -14.65 -32.26
N GLU A 644 -29.90 -13.38 -32.37
CA GLU A 644 -29.16 -12.35 -33.10
C GLU A 644 -27.91 -11.88 -32.34
N PRO A 645 -26.73 -11.82 -32.99
CA PRO A 645 -25.67 -10.91 -32.61
C PRO A 645 -25.86 -9.58 -33.34
N GLU A 646 -26.26 -8.52 -32.62
CA GLU A 646 -26.46 -7.18 -33.19
C GLU A 646 -25.16 -6.54 -33.71
N ASN A 647 -25.32 -5.47 -34.50
CA ASN A 647 -24.27 -4.51 -34.91
C ASN A 647 -23.17 -4.99 -35.88
N LEU A 648 -23.57 -5.42 -37.09
CA LEU A 648 -22.74 -5.30 -38.31
C LEU A 648 -23.57 -4.81 -39.50
N LEU A 649 -23.36 -3.56 -39.94
CA LEU A 649 -24.01 -2.98 -41.13
C LEU A 649 -23.01 -2.82 -42.30
N PRO A 650 -23.26 -3.44 -43.46
CA PRO A 650 -22.51 -3.16 -44.69
C PRO A 650 -23.09 -1.93 -45.42
N ILE A 651 -22.31 -0.84 -45.53
CA ILE A 651 -22.71 0.37 -46.25
C ILE A 651 -22.64 0.12 -47.77
N ASN A 652 -23.80 -0.02 -48.41
CA ASN A 652 -23.92 -0.15 -49.86
C ASN A 652 -24.16 1.21 -50.54
N LEU A 653 -23.09 1.92 -50.91
CA LEU A 653 -23.20 3.07 -51.80
C LEU A 653 -23.36 2.62 -53.27
N CYS A 654 -24.41 3.10 -53.94
CA CYS A 654 -24.60 2.95 -55.38
C CYS A 654 -24.69 4.32 -56.05
N MET A 655 -23.86 4.56 -57.06
CA MET A 655 -23.79 5.82 -57.79
C MET A 655 -24.99 5.97 -58.75
N SER A 656 -25.77 7.04 -58.61
CA SER A 656 -26.81 7.41 -59.57
C SER A 656 -26.25 8.21 -60.74
N GLN A 657 -26.86 8.07 -61.93
CA GLN A 657 -26.62 8.94 -63.08
C GLN A 657 -27.93 9.56 -63.58
N ASN A 658 -27.82 10.77 -64.11
CA ASN A 658 -28.95 11.63 -64.49
C ASN A 658 -29.86 11.02 -65.56
N LYS A 659 -31.16 11.35 -65.46
CA LYS A 659 -32.01 11.65 -66.63
C LYS A 659 -33.08 12.68 -66.27
N GLU A 660 -33.43 13.52 -67.23
CA GLU A 660 -34.33 14.67 -67.03
C GLU A 660 -35.81 14.36 -67.32
N LYS A 661 -36.68 15.08 -66.61
CA LYS A 661 -37.96 15.71 -67.05
C LYS A 661 -38.91 14.94 -67.97
N GLN A 662 -40.18 14.89 -67.55
CA GLN A 662 -41.25 15.60 -68.27
C GLN A 662 -42.37 16.05 -67.31
N ASN A 663 -43.24 16.95 -67.78
CA ASN A 663 -44.14 17.75 -66.93
C ASN A 663 -45.63 17.36 -67.09
N THR A 664 -46.38 17.48 -65.99
CA THR A 664 -47.74 18.07 -65.91
C THR A 664 -47.80 18.76 -64.53
N GLY A 665 -48.13 20.05 -64.41
CA GLY A 665 -49.51 20.57 -64.42
C GLY A 665 -50.08 20.55 -62.99
N THR A 666 -50.61 21.62 -62.39
CA THR A 666 -50.97 22.96 -62.92
C THR A 666 -50.83 24.03 -61.80
N GLU A 667 -51.01 25.30 -62.13
CA GLU A 667 -50.80 26.49 -61.28
C GLU A 667 -51.98 26.80 -60.34
N ASP A 668 -51.69 27.43 -59.19
CA ASP A 668 -52.40 28.65 -58.72
C ASP A 668 -51.74 29.20 -57.43
N ASN A 669 -52.06 30.42 -56.99
CA ASN A 669 -51.55 31.75 -57.34
C ASN A 669 -52.00 32.73 -56.22
N SER A 670 -51.52 33.98 -56.22
CA SER A 670 -51.77 35.06 -55.21
C SER A 670 -51.20 34.83 -53.79
N LEU A 671 -50.53 35.75 -53.06
CA LEU A 671 -50.40 37.23 -52.96
C LEU A 671 -51.46 37.98 -52.11
N ILE A 672 -51.02 39.13 -51.54
CA ILE A 672 -51.73 40.08 -50.63
C ILE A 672 -51.69 39.62 -49.14
N GLN A 673 -51.24 40.35 -48.08
CA GLN A 673 -50.89 41.77 -47.77
C GLN A 673 -52.06 42.64 -47.23
N ILE A 674 -51.89 43.66 -46.38
CA ILE A 674 -50.71 44.24 -45.69
C ILE A 674 -51.14 44.80 -44.32
N ASP A 675 -50.24 44.84 -43.31
CA ASP A 675 -50.06 45.95 -42.34
C ASP A 675 -49.09 45.57 -41.19
N ASP A 676 -48.69 46.51 -40.34
CA ASP A 676 -47.59 47.50 -40.49
C ASP A 676 -47.34 48.12 -39.10
N SER A 677 -46.08 48.37 -38.74
CA SER A 677 -45.65 49.60 -38.04
C SER A 677 -44.18 49.53 -37.55
N ARG A 678 -43.34 50.39 -38.14
CA ARG A 678 -42.17 51.08 -37.55
C ARG A 678 -41.03 50.18 -36.98
N ARG A 679 -39.85 50.11 -37.61
CA ARG A 679 -38.76 51.13 -37.60
C ARG A 679 -38.21 51.38 -36.17
N GLU A 680 -36.89 51.42 -35.93
CA GLU A 680 -35.83 52.03 -36.76
C GLU A 680 -34.50 51.22 -36.89
N SER A 681 -33.66 51.69 -37.83
CA SER A 681 -32.17 51.60 -37.95
C SER A 681 -31.40 50.37 -37.41
N ARG A 682 -30.70 49.54 -38.21
CA ARG A 682 -29.54 49.81 -39.12
C ARG A 682 -28.35 50.52 -38.44
N LYS A 683 -27.07 50.19 -38.72
CA LYS A 683 -26.40 48.98 -39.27
C LYS A 683 -24.87 49.21 -39.12
N LYS A 684 -24.09 48.14 -38.93
CA LYS A 684 -22.62 48.00 -39.19
C LYS A 684 -21.76 49.27 -39.36
N GLN A 685 -20.68 49.36 -38.58
CA GLN A 685 -19.36 49.65 -39.16
C GLN A 685 -18.22 49.02 -38.34
N ALA A 686 -17.10 48.77 -38.99
CA ALA A 686 -15.88 48.26 -38.37
C ALA A 686 -14.68 48.68 -39.23
N LYS A 687 -13.74 49.42 -38.63
CA LYS A 687 -12.32 49.54 -39.02
C LYS A 687 -11.60 50.55 -38.12
N GLU A 688 -10.29 50.33 -38.05
CA GLU A 688 -9.16 51.19 -37.65
C GLU A 688 -8.48 50.73 -36.37
N GLN A 689 -7.16 50.72 -36.22
CA GLN A 689 -5.97 50.74 -37.09
C GLN A 689 -4.81 50.20 -36.17
N SER A 690 -3.55 50.15 -36.62
CA SER A 690 -2.38 49.70 -35.82
C SER A 690 -1.07 50.27 -36.44
N PRO A 691 0.18 50.04 -35.94
CA PRO A 691 0.65 49.33 -34.72
C PRO A 691 1.82 50.08 -33.98
N SER A 692 2.63 49.35 -33.17
CA SER A 692 4.05 49.64 -32.79
C SER A 692 4.34 50.67 -31.67
N GLN A 693 5.50 50.72 -30.98
CA GLN A 693 6.53 49.71 -30.62
C GLN A 693 7.38 50.21 -29.40
N LYS A 694 8.01 49.27 -28.66
CA LYS A 694 9.27 49.36 -27.83
C LYS A 694 9.72 50.72 -27.27
N SER A 695 10.00 50.88 -25.95
CA SER A 695 11.33 50.71 -25.30
C SER A 695 11.40 51.65 -24.06
N SER A 696 12.28 51.59 -23.04
CA SER A 696 13.32 50.63 -22.59
C SER A 696 13.89 50.95 -21.18
N LEU A 697 14.35 49.91 -20.45
CA LEU A 697 15.53 49.88 -19.53
C LEU A 697 15.63 50.76 -18.24
N LYS A 698 15.83 50.07 -17.09
CA LYS A 698 16.91 50.28 -16.06
C LYS A 698 16.90 51.54 -15.14
N GLU A 699 17.55 51.60 -13.96
CA GLU A 699 18.27 50.63 -13.09
C GLU A 699 18.39 51.10 -11.60
N LYS A 700 18.41 50.15 -10.64
CA LYS A 700 19.23 50.07 -9.38
C LYS A 700 19.27 51.17 -8.27
N ARG A 701 19.30 50.66 -7.01
CA ARG A 701 19.91 51.22 -5.75
C ARG A 701 19.24 52.48 -5.15
N ASN A 702 19.36 52.84 -3.86
CA ASN A 702 19.90 52.21 -2.61
C ASN A 702 19.03 52.78 -1.43
N GLN A 703 18.64 52.07 -0.37
CA GLN A 703 19.40 51.55 0.80
C GLN A 703 19.72 52.57 1.93
N THR A 704 19.17 52.33 3.14
CA THR A 704 19.68 52.67 4.51
C THR A 704 19.19 53.94 5.26
N ILE A 705 19.20 53.83 6.62
CA ILE A 705 19.17 54.84 7.71
C ILE A 705 17.76 55.27 8.26
N GLN A 706 17.53 55.58 9.56
CA GLN A 706 17.79 54.87 10.86
C GLN A 706 17.09 55.61 12.04
N SER A 707 16.58 54.87 13.04
CA SER A 707 16.36 55.27 14.46
C SER A 707 15.45 56.46 14.88
N LYS A 708 14.48 56.17 15.78
CA LYS A 708 14.31 56.67 17.18
C LYS A 708 13.02 56.04 17.78
N LYS A 709 13.07 55.39 18.97
CA LYS A 709 12.85 55.93 20.34
C LYS A 709 11.50 56.66 20.46
N GLU A 710 10.54 56.23 21.29
CA GLU A 710 10.59 56.29 22.78
C GLU A 710 9.47 55.48 23.52
N GLN A 711 9.66 55.26 24.83
CA GLN A 711 8.66 54.97 25.88
C GLN A 711 9.00 55.90 27.08
N PRO A 712 8.06 56.32 27.95
CA PRO A 712 7.90 55.61 29.25
C PRO A 712 6.53 55.76 29.97
N ALA A 713 6.43 55.14 31.16
CA ALA A 713 5.48 55.35 32.28
C ALA A 713 3.98 54.98 32.04
N ILE A 714 3.26 54.24 32.88
CA ILE A 714 3.18 54.08 34.36
C ILE A 714 2.46 55.23 35.09
N ILE A 715 1.27 54.94 35.64
CA ILE A 715 0.76 55.43 36.95
C ILE A 715 -0.42 54.52 37.38
N SER A 716 -0.81 54.56 38.67
CA SER A 716 -1.81 53.68 39.28
C SER A 716 -2.85 54.47 40.10
N VAL A 717 -3.99 53.85 40.49
CA VAL A 717 -4.55 53.83 41.88
C VAL A 717 -6.02 53.33 41.97
N LYS A 718 -6.19 52.20 42.68
CA LYS A 718 -7.24 51.72 43.63
C LYS A 718 -8.72 52.24 43.64
N ARG A 719 -9.61 51.31 44.10
CA ARG A 719 -10.95 51.42 44.75
C ARG A 719 -12.19 51.57 43.83
N ALA A 720 -13.42 51.12 44.18
CA ALA A 720 -13.93 50.10 45.15
C ALA A 720 -15.49 49.96 45.06
N LYS A 721 -16.08 48.89 45.69
CA LYS A 721 -17.54 48.63 45.87
C LYS A 721 -18.26 48.21 44.53
N SER A 722 -19.45 47.62 44.42
CA SER A 722 -20.57 47.10 45.28
C SER A 722 -21.50 46.24 44.35
N LYS A 723 -22.34 45.25 44.71
CA LYS A 723 -22.86 44.67 45.99
C LYS A 723 -23.40 43.22 45.78
N LYS A 724 -23.79 42.58 46.90
CA LYS A 724 -24.48 41.30 47.16
C LYS A 724 -25.61 40.78 46.23
N MET A 725 -25.61 39.45 46.08
CA MET A 725 -26.64 38.47 46.50
C MET A 725 -25.95 37.10 46.75
N THR A 726 -26.31 36.08 47.55
CA THR A 726 -27.46 35.65 48.42
C THR A 726 -28.74 35.20 47.69
N THR A 727 -29.40 34.07 47.98
CA THR A 727 -29.60 33.30 49.25
C THR A 727 -30.04 31.84 48.88
N LYS A 728 -30.02 30.74 49.67
CA LYS A 728 -29.81 30.44 51.11
C LYS A 728 -29.16 29.02 51.33
N MET A 729 -29.58 28.30 52.37
CA MET A 729 -29.23 26.97 52.94
C MET A 729 -30.07 25.82 52.28
N ILE A 730 -29.92 24.51 52.55
CA ILE A 730 -30.07 23.75 53.83
C ILE A 730 -29.17 22.47 53.89
N GLU A 731 -28.81 22.16 55.13
CA GLU A 731 -28.19 21.01 55.81
C GLU A 731 -28.84 19.61 55.51
N LYS A 732 -28.42 18.42 56.01
CA LYS A 732 -27.39 17.95 56.99
C LYS A 732 -27.05 16.43 56.80
N ASN A 733 -25.99 15.96 57.46
CA ASN A 733 -25.47 14.56 57.57
C ASN A 733 -26.35 13.61 58.45
N PRO A 734 -25.96 12.33 58.79
CA PRO A 734 -25.18 11.24 58.13
C PRO A 734 -25.88 9.83 58.23
N SER A 735 -25.17 8.73 57.85
CA SER A 735 -25.38 7.31 58.31
C SER A 735 -26.74 6.64 57.90
N GLU A 736 -27.03 5.33 57.88
CA GLU A 736 -26.32 4.01 57.94
C GLU A 736 -27.31 2.89 57.47
N SER A 737 -27.06 1.57 57.35
CA SER A 737 -25.93 0.62 57.48
C SER A 737 -26.27 -0.70 56.69
N GLN A 738 -25.67 -1.86 57.05
CA GLN A 738 -26.17 -3.27 56.96
C GLN A 738 -26.88 -3.76 55.66
N SER A 739 -26.38 -4.73 54.86
CA SER A 739 -25.92 -6.13 55.08
C SER A 739 -26.97 -7.24 54.88
N ILE A 740 -26.98 -7.85 53.69
CA ILE A 740 -27.54 -9.18 53.33
C ILE A 740 -26.58 -9.70 52.23
N GLN A 741 -25.69 -10.68 52.37
CA GLN A 741 -25.69 -12.03 52.97
C GLN A 741 -26.44 -13.12 52.18
N GLN A 742 -25.65 -14.05 51.63
CA GLN A 742 -25.98 -15.45 51.28
C GLN A 742 -27.09 -15.77 50.24
N ASN A 743 -26.67 -16.41 49.14
CA ASN A 743 -26.85 -17.86 48.90
C ASN A 743 -25.92 -18.24 47.73
N GLU A 744 -24.85 -19.02 47.94
CA GLU A 744 -24.82 -20.49 48.08
C GLU A 744 -25.17 -21.26 46.79
N ALA A 745 -24.40 -22.32 46.52
CA ALA A 745 -24.37 -23.02 45.23
C ALA A 745 -24.91 -24.45 45.31
N LYS A 746 -25.33 -24.99 44.15
CA LYS A 746 -25.43 -26.41 43.82
C LYS A 746 -25.35 -26.56 42.28
N VAL A 747 -24.48 -27.43 41.73
CA VAL A 747 -24.64 -28.89 41.51
C VAL A 747 -25.70 -29.16 40.42
N SER A 748 -25.49 -30.01 39.41
CA SER A 748 -24.49 -31.09 39.20
C SER A 748 -23.95 -31.17 37.76
N GLN A 749 -22.97 -32.06 37.56
CA GLN A 749 -22.61 -32.64 36.26
C GLN A 749 -23.77 -33.44 35.64
N LEU A 750 -23.67 -33.72 34.34
CA LEU A 750 -24.12 -34.99 33.73
C LEU A 750 -23.22 -35.30 32.50
N GLU A 751 -23.15 -36.56 32.09
CA GLU A 751 -22.03 -37.11 31.32
C GLU A 751 -22.39 -37.66 29.93
N LEU A 752 -21.34 -37.86 29.13
CA LEU A 752 -21.13 -38.89 28.10
C LEU A 752 -22.03 -38.94 26.84
N GLY A 753 -21.35 -39.12 25.70
CA GLY A 753 -21.96 -39.36 24.39
C GLY A 753 -20.90 -39.68 23.32
N PHE A 754 -20.45 -40.93 23.26
CA PHE A 754 -19.48 -41.40 22.25
C PHE A 754 -20.12 -41.48 20.85
N SER A 755 -19.35 -41.10 19.82
CA SER A 755 -19.52 -41.64 18.46
C SER A 755 -18.20 -41.52 17.69
N THR A 756 -17.68 -42.64 17.21
CA THR A 756 -16.52 -42.71 16.31
C THR A 756 -16.98 -43.09 14.92
N SER A 757 -16.37 -42.50 13.89
CA SER A 757 -16.45 -43.05 12.53
C SER A 757 -15.11 -42.88 11.81
N VAL A 758 -14.71 -43.94 11.11
CA VAL A 758 -13.46 -44.06 10.36
C VAL A 758 -13.80 -44.66 9.00
N PRO A 759 -13.34 -44.06 7.90
CA PRO A 759 -13.02 -44.79 6.68
C PRO A 759 -11.50 -45.06 6.63
N LYS A 760 -11.13 -46.25 6.17
CA LYS A 760 -9.73 -46.72 6.02
C LYS A 760 -9.54 -47.23 4.60
N ASN A 761 -8.28 -47.30 4.16
CA ASN A 761 -7.82 -47.89 2.89
C ASN A 761 -8.17 -47.07 1.62
N SER A 762 -7.37 -47.06 0.55
CA SER A 762 -6.03 -47.67 0.33
C SER A 762 -5.30 -47.07 -0.87
N SER A 763 -3.99 -46.85 -0.75
CA SER A 763 -3.00 -47.11 -1.82
C SER A 763 -1.57 -47.03 -1.25
N GLU A 764 -0.72 -48.00 -1.59
CA GLU A 764 0.71 -48.02 -1.24
C GLU A 764 1.59 -47.72 -2.47
N SER A 765 2.87 -47.46 -2.17
CA SER A 765 4.05 -47.54 -3.06
C SER A 765 4.39 -46.33 -3.96
N LYS A 766 5.70 -46.18 -4.17
CA LYS A 766 6.41 -45.31 -5.14
C LYS A 766 6.52 -43.79 -4.85
N GLU A 767 7.29 -43.40 -3.83
CA GLU A 767 8.31 -42.34 -4.02
C GLU A 767 9.47 -42.38 -2.99
N GLN A 768 10.33 -43.40 -3.08
CA GLN A 768 11.62 -43.47 -2.36
C GLN A 768 12.75 -43.82 -3.33
N THR A 769 13.14 -42.88 -4.19
CA THR A 769 14.31 -43.06 -5.11
C THR A 769 14.82 -41.75 -5.74
N ARG A 770 14.67 -40.59 -5.07
CA ARG A 770 15.03 -39.27 -5.66
C ARG A 770 15.85 -38.29 -4.81
N THR A 771 16.07 -38.54 -3.52
CA THR A 771 16.78 -37.60 -2.63
C THR A 771 18.29 -37.63 -2.76
N ASP A 772 18.88 -38.80 -3.02
CA ASP A 772 20.29 -39.03 -2.68
C ASP A 772 21.28 -38.51 -3.75
N ASN A 773 20.80 -38.29 -4.98
CA ASN A 773 21.61 -37.77 -6.08
C ASN A 773 21.86 -36.24 -6.02
N ALA A 774 21.19 -35.50 -5.13
CA ALA A 774 21.44 -34.07 -4.95
C ALA A 774 22.63 -33.77 -3.99
N ALA A 775 22.89 -34.68 -3.05
CA ALA A 775 23.92 -34.52 -2.01
C ALA A 775 25.35 -34.82 -2.49
N SER A 776 25.52 -35.55 -3.60
CA SER A 776 26.82 -35.88 -4.19
C SER A 776 27.37 -34.74 -5.05
N HIS A 777 26.53 -34.14 -5.91
CA HIS A 777 26.93 -33.07 -6.83
C HIS A 777 27.34 -31.78 -6.11
N SER A 778 26.68 -31.46 -4.99
CA SER A 778 26.96 -30.27 -4.18
C SER A 778 28.30 -30.34 -3.43
N ARG A 779 28.77 -31.53 -3.04
CA ARG A 779 30.10 -31.72 -2.42
C ARG A 779 31.25 -31.53 -3.41
N GLY A 780 31.14 -32.07 -4.63
CA GLY A 780 32.21 -31.98 -5.64
C GLY A 780 32.54 -30.54 -6.06
N LEU A 781 31.52 -29.66 -6.13
CA LEU A 781 31.71 -28.25 -6.43
C LEU A 781 32.47 -27.49 -5.31
N LEU A 782 32.28 -27.88 -4.05
CA LEU A 782 32.95 -27.24 -2.92
C LEU A 782 34.45 -27.58 -2.87
N GLU A 783 34.82 -28.83 -3.14
CA GLU A 783 36.23 -29.24 -3.25
C GLU A 783 36.94 -28.58 -4.44
N ALA A 784 36.25 -28.41 -5.57
CA ALA A 784 36.79 -27.71 -6.73
C ALA A 784 37.11 -26.23 -6.41
N ALA A 785 36.23 -25.54 -5.67
CA ALA A 785 36.48 -24.17 -5.21
C ALA A 785 37.67 -24.10 -4.23
N LEU A 786 37.73 -25.01 -3.25
CA LEU A 786 38.80 -25.07 -2.24
C LEU A 786 40.18 -25.40 -2.83
N LYS A 787 40.25 -26.23 -3.89
CA LYS A 787 41.51 -26.46 -4.62
C LYS A 787 41.97 -25.22 -5.40
N LYS A 788 41.05 -24.48 -6.02
CA LYS A 788 41.41 -23.28 -6.79
C LYS A 788 41.98 -22.18 -5.89
N HIS A 789 41.43 -22.02 -4.69
CA HIS A 789 41.84 -20.97 -3.75
C HIS A 789 43.22 -21.19 -3.08
N LYS A 790 43.90 -22.31 -3.36
CA LYS A 790 45.23 -22.66 -2.83
C LYS A 790 46.40 -22.45 -3.81
N ASN A 791 46.14 -22.07 -5.07
CA ASN A 791 47.19 -21.77 -6.05
C ASN A 791 47.44 -20.27 -6.28
N ASP A 792 46.56 -19.40 -5.77
CA ASP A 792 46.67 -17.93 -5.87
C ASP A 792 47.09 -17.29 -4.53
N ARG A 793 48.06 -17.90 -3.83
CA ARG A 793 48.73 -17.38 -2.62
C ARG A 793 50.17 -17.90 -2.49
#